data_AF-A0A182PNP8-F1
#
_entry.id   AF-A0A182PNP8-F1
#
_cell.length_a   1.000
_cell.length_b   1.000
_cell.length_c   1.000
_cell.angle_alpha   90.00
_cell.angle_beta   90.00
_cell.angle_gamma   90.00
#
_symmetry.space_group_name_H-M   'P 1'
#
loop_
_entity.id
_entity.type
_entity.pdbx_description
1 polymer ?
#
loop_
_entity_poly.entity_id
_entity_poly.type
_entity_poly.pdbx_seq_one_letter_code
_entity_poly.pdbx_strand_id
1 'polypeptide(L)'
;MTRTYWNPAVIIVWLCLIASNRCSGQTSIGASVVLDPQDVTVIVGERLPFYAKVRGMLSQDVRLNLSTDHADLVQIVPSSIVVSPGEGGFIDRVYEIVLLGKSPGQFDLDADVSPTGLIDDAAAFVRVTVANSQTIIVISSVIGWIYFAAWTVSFWPQMIINYRRQSVVGLSFDFLTLNLVGHSVYAAFNCALFWSGYIEQEYLDRNPRGLNPVLANDVAFSIHATIATLLTVTQCFIYERGEQKVSRIAWGIITVFIIVIIVAGVLVGTETFHWLDFLYVLSYIKLSVTLIKYVPQAVLNFRRKSTVGWSIENVLLDFTGGMLSMLQMLLNGYNYATASAQSSNNSLLRLQFGPQDTTIIVGETKNVTLRLHGPLSESVTVNFTQTNATNGNDYVQVTPGTIEFIPPPSNFIDRSERVSLRGLRAGIFDLLAHLYPSSELIDQSQAFVRVTVAKSWSLISVSSVIGWTYFLAWTWSFWPQIWENRTRASVVGLSFDYLALNLLGHTMYAAFNCALFWNGSVQAEYLRRNPRGLIPVLANDVAFSLHAVFATGLIIVQCCFYERGQQKVSYTARALMTVFALVVLISGVLVATGTYLWLDFFYNLSYIKLAVTLLKYVPQAVLNYRRKSTVGWSIGNVLLDFTGGSFSMLQMLVNGYNYDDWDSIFGDGAKFGLGLFSVLFDVLFIVQHYILYRSVKCNLK
;
A
#
# COMPACT_ATOMS: atom_id res chain seq x y z
N MET A 1 9.34 39.62 -39.91
CA MET A 1 9.84 39.09 -38.61
C MET A 1 8.93 37.96 -38.18
N THR A 2 9.55 36.82 -37.97
CA THR A 2 9.01 35.46 -37.99
C THR A 2 8.38 35.04 -36.66
N ARG A 3 7.20 34.40 -36.74
CA ARG A 3 6.55 33.67 -35.65
C ARG A 3 7.34 32.40 -35.33
N THR A 4 7.97 32.34 -34.16
CA THR A 4 8.57 31.13 -33.61
C THR A 4 7.51 30.31 -32.89
N TYR A 5 7.16 29.16 -33.47
CA TYR A 5 6.36 28.12 -32.81
C TYR A 5 7.26 27.37 -31.82
N TRP A 6 6.90 27.40 -30.54
CA TRP A 6 7.57 26.63 -29.50
C TRP A 6 7.14 25.16 -29.61
N ASN A 7 8.09 24.31 -30.00
CA ASN A 7 7.89 22.87 -30.15
C ASN A 7 8.26 22.17 -28.82
N PRO A 8 7.34 21.46 -28.14
CA PRO A 8 7.60 20.81 -26.85
C PRO A 8 8.68 19.71 -26.88
N ALA A 9 9.11 19.27 -28.08
CA ALA A 9 10.26 18.36 -28.24
C ALA A 9 11.61 18.99 -27.86
N VAL A 10 11.74 20.32 -27.89
CA VAL A 10 13.01 21.01 -27.62
C VAL A 10 13.33 21.05 -26.12
N ILE A 11 12.32 21.06 -25.25
CA ILE A 11 12.49 21.09 -23.79
C ILE A 11 13.04 19.75 -23.27
N ILE A 12 12.66 18.63 -23.89
CA ILE A 12 13.14 17.29 -23.52
C ILE A 12 14.61 17.11 -23.92
N VAL A 13 15.02 17.65 -25.08
CA VAL A 13 16.43 17.63 -25.51
C VAL A 13 17.29 18.60 -24.69
N TRP A 14 16.71 19.72 -24.23
CA TRP A 14 17.40 20.68 -23.36
C TRP A 14 17.67 20.13 -21.95
N LEU A 15 16.79 19.28 -21.41
CA LEU A 15 16.98 18.63 -20.11
C LEU A 15 18.02 17.50 -20.15
N CYS A 16 18.20 16.83 -21.30
CA CYS A 16 19.22 15.79 -21.47
C CYS A 16 20.66 16.32 -21.57
N LEU A 17 20.86 17.59 -21.94
CA LEU A 17 22.20 18.16 -22.20
C LEU A 17 22.88 18.80 -20.98
N ILE A 18 22.19 18.91 -19.84
CA ILE A 18 22.76 19.42 -18.57
C ILE A 18 23.27 18.26 -17.67
N ALA A 19 22.98 17.01 -18.02
CA ALA A 19 23.36 15.82 -17.23
C ALA A 19 24.79 15.29 -17.52
N SER A 20 25.64 16.03 -18.23
CA SER A 20 27.03 15.62 -18.51
C SER A 20 28.06 16.56 -17.89
N ASN A 21 28.04 16.70 -16.57
CA ASN A 21 29.23 17.07 -15.82
C ASN A 21 29.52 15.94 -14.83
N ARG A 22 30.45 15.05 -15.22
CA ARG A 22 31.03 14.08 -14.30
C ARG A 22 31.83 14.87 -13.26
N CYS A 23 31.26 15.06 -12.09
CA CYS A 23 31.99 15.58 -10.95
C CYS A 23 32.90 14.46 -10.43
N SER A 24 34.19 14.54 -10.74
CA SER A 24 35.23 13.75 -10.09
C SER A 24 35.42 14.31 -8.68
N GLY A 25 34.62 13.81 -7.73
CA GLY A 25 34.81 14.07 -6.31
C GLY A 25 36.04 13.33 -5.81
N GLN A 26 37.19 14.01 -5.83
CA GLN A 26 38.40 13.55 -5.17
C GLN A 26 38.34 14.07 -3.74
N THR A 27 38.07 13.18 -2.77
CA THR A 27 38.02 13.51 -1.35
C THR A 27 39.43 13.86 -0.83
N SER A 28 39.49 14.80 0.12
CA SER A 28 40.72 15.37 0.69
C SER A 28 41.38 14.49 1.76
N ILE A 29 40.91 13.25 1.94
CA ILE A 29 41.37 12.30 2.97
C ILE A 29 42.28 11.27 2.29
N GLY A 30 43.44 10.99 2.88
CA GLY A 30 44.57 10.32 2.22
C GLY A 30 44.28 8.96 1.59
N ALA A 31 43.50 8.10 2.26
CA ALA A 31 43.09 6.78 1.78
C ALA A 31 41.57 6.64 1.74
N SER A 32 41.04 5.76 0.88
CA SER A 32 39.61 5.42 0.81
C SER A 32 39.39 3.92 0.97
N VAL A 33 38.24 3.55 1.51
CA VAL A 33 37.76 2.16 1.59
C VAL A 33 36.47 2.02 0.79
N VAL A 34 36.41 0.95 -0.02
CA VAL A 34 35.23 0.60 -0.81
C VAL A 34 34.92 -0.88 -0.56
N LEU A 35 33.69 -1.19 -0.14
CA LEU A 35 33.21 -2.57 -0.15
C LEU A 35 32.70 -2.91 -1.56
N ASP A 36 33.27 -3.93 -2.20
CA ASP A 36 33.03 -4.29 -3.59
C ASP A 36 32.69 -5.79 -3.74
N PRO A 37 31.59 -6.13 -4.43
CA PRO A 37 30.56 -5.22 -4.96
C PRO A 37 29.72 -4.58 -3.83
N GLN A 38 29.15 -3.39 -4.09
CA GLN A 38 28.30 -2.66 -3.13
C GLN A 38 26.89 -3.27 -2.97
N ASP A 39 26.55 -4.28 -3.77
CA ASP A 39 25.32 -5.07 -3.66
C ASP A 39 25.68 -6.55 -3.81
N VAL A 40 25.29 -7.35 -2.82
CA VAL A 40 25.53 -8.79 -2.78
C VAL A 40 24.26 -9.55 -2.43
N THR A 41 24.06 -10.67 -3.09
CA THR A 41 22.99 -11.63 -2.76
C THR A 41 23.59 -12.94 -2.28
N VAL A 42 23.39 -13.29 -1.02
CA VAL A 42 23.82 -14.56 -0.42
C VAL A 42 22.63 -15.49 -0.23
N ILE A 43 22.79 -16.79 -0.48
CA ILE A 43 21.73 -17.78 -0.26
C ILE A 43 21.75 -18.26 1.19
N VAL A 44 20.59 -18.49 1.79
CA VAL A 44 20.46 -19.09 3.11
C VAL A 44 21.22 -20.43 3.16
N GLY A 45 22.16 -20.55 4.10
CA GLY A 45 23.03 -21.71 4.26
C GLY A 45 24.31 -21.69 3.41
N GLU A 46 24.46 -20.74 2.48
CA GLU A 46 25.64 -20.63 1.61
C GLU A 46 26.57 -19.48 2.05
N ARG A 47 27.81 -19.56 1.57
CA ARG A 47 28.85 -18.56 1.81
C ARG A 47 29.11 -17.76 0.55
N LEU A 48 29.18 -16.44 0.69
CA LEU A 48 29.53 -15.53 -0.39
C LEU A 48 30.67 -14.59 0.04
N PRO A 49 31.83 -14.61 -0.64
CA PRO A 49 32.88 -13.64 -0.41
C PRO A 49 32.56 -12.31 -1.10
N PHE A 50 32.93 -11.21 -0.45
CA PHE A 50 33.04 -9.86 -1.02
C PHE A 50 34.32 -9.21 -0.49
N TYR A 51 34.68 -8.03 -1.00
CA TYR A 51 36.01 -7.47 -0.77
C TYR A 51 35.97 -6.05 -0.22
N ALA A 52 36.72 -5.78 0.83
CA ALA A 52 37.08 -4.42 1.23
C ALA A 52 38.37 -4.01 0.51
N LYS A 53 38.27 -3.06 -0.43
CA LYS A 53 39.39 -2.50 -1.17
C LYS A 53 39.82 -1.21 -0.50
N VAL A 54 41.05 -1.15 0.00
CA VAL A 54 41.60 0.05 0.63
C VAL A 54 42.75 0.58 -0.21
N ARG A 55 42.66 1.85 -0.60
CA ARG A 55 43.68 2.49 -1.43
C ARG A 55 43.96 3.94 -1.03
N GLY A 56 45.24 4.30 -0.96
CA GLY A 56 45.72 5.69 -0.78
C GLY A 56 46.75 5.84 0.34
N MET A 57 46.98 7.07 0.79
CA MET A 57 47.94 7.39 1.85
C MET A 57 47.36 7.12 3.23
N LEU A 58 48.00 6.24 3.99
CA LEU A 58 47.62 5.83 5.33
C LEU A 58 48.78 6.06 6.30
N SER A 59 48.56 6.86 7.35
CA SER A 59 49.60 7.24 8.32
C SER A 59 49.77 6.27 9.48
N GLN A 60 48.74 5.48 9.81
CA GLN A 60 48.72 4.55 10.93
C GLN A 60 47.72 3.41 10.70
N ASP A 61 47.76 2.39 11.57
CA ASP A 61 46.81 1.29 11.53
C ASP A 61 45.37 1.77 11.73
N VAL A 62 44.47 1.25 10.91
CA VAL A 62 43.02 1.50 10.97
C VAL A 62 42.29 0.17 11.07
N ARG A 63 41.25 0.12 11.89
CA ARG A 63 40.37 -1.03 12.04
C ARG A 63 39.05 -0.77 11.34
N LEU A 64 38.66 -1.70 10.46
CA LEU A 64 37.34 -1.75 9.84
C LEU A 64 36.50 -2.77 10.64
N ASN A 65 35.47 -2.31 11.34
CA ASN A 65 34.54 -3.16 12.10
C ASN A 65 33.24 -3.28 11.31
N LEU A 66 32.87 -4.49 10.93
CA LEU A 66 31.63 -4.76 10.18
C LEU A 66 30.48 -4.97 11.17
N SER A 67 29.41 -4.17 11.07
CA SER A 67 28.32 -4.17 12.05
C SER A 67 27.54 -5.49 12.07
N THR A 68 27.09 -5.91 13.27
CA THR A 68 26.38 -7.19 13.48
C THR A 68 24.90 -7.01 13.78
N ASP A 69 24.31 -5.88 13.40
CA ASP A 69 22.92 -5.53 13.72
C ASP A 69 21.89 -6.53 13.16
N HIS A 70 22.35 -7.37 12.22
CA HIS A 70 21.57 -8.40 11.52
C HIS A 70 22.17 -9.81 11.66
N ALA A 71 22.66 -10.16 12.86
CA ALA A 71 23.26 -11.48 13.15
C ALA A 71 22.28 -12.67 12.97
N ASP A 72 20.98 -12.39 12.92
CA ASP A 72 19.90 -13.30 12.57
C ASP A 72 19.80 -13.56 11.05
N LEU A 73 20.19 -12.60 10.22
CA LEU A 73 20.14 -12.68 8.76
C LEU A 73 21.45 -13.25 8.18
N VAL A 74 22.59 -12.85 8.72
CA VAL A 74 23.91 -13.24 8.20
C VAL A 74 24.92 -13.49 9.33
N GLN A 75 25.98 -14.23 9.03
CA GLN A 75 27.23 -14.23 9.80
C GLN A 75 28.37 -13.70 8.94
N ILE A 76 29.19 -12.80 9.49
CA ILE A 76 30.29 -12.14 8.78
C ILE A 76 31.62 -12.68 9.31
N VAL A 77 32.54 -13.03 8.42
CA VAL A 77 33.87 -13.56 8.76
C VAL A 77 34.93 -13.00 7.80
N PRO A 78 35.94 -12.24 8.29
CA PRO A 78 36.08 -11.72 9.64
C PRO A 78 35.16 -10.52 9.89
N SER A 79 34.72 -10.31 11.15
CA SER A 79 33.91 -9.15 11.56
C SER A 79 34.74 -7.88 11.84
N SER A 80 36.07 -8.01 11.87
CA SER A 80 37.00 -6.90 12.04
C SER A 80 38.25 -7.15 11.21
N ILE A 81 38.67 -6.13 10.45
CA ILE A 81 39.88 -6.16 9.63
C ILE A 81 40.83 -5.08 10.13
N VAL A 82 42.10 -5.44 10.34
CA VAL A 82 43.17 -4.47 10.62
C VAL A 82 43.88 -4.13 9.31
N VAL A 83 43.91 -2.84 9.01
CA VAL A 83 44.48 -2.25 7.81
C VAL A 83 45.74 -1.48 8.21
N SER A 84 46.91 -1.98 7.82
CA SER A 84 48.19 -1.38 8.16
C SER A 84 48.82 -0.61 6.98
N PRO A 85 49.54 0.49 7.22
CA PRO A 85 50.25 1.25 6.18
C PRO A 85 51.18 0.38 5.33
N GLY A 86 51.25 0.67 4.02
CA GLY A 86 52.21 0.04 3.11
C GLY A 86 53.61 0.66 3.20
N GLU A 87 54.59 0.06 2.53
CA GLU A 87 55.93 0.64 2.41
C GLU A 87 55.85 2.03 1.75
N GLY A 88 56.28 3.07 2.46
CA GLY A 88 56.16 4.46 2.01
C GLY A 88 54.82 5.15 2.31
N GLY A 89 53.95 4.54 3.13
CA GLY A 89 52.69 5.14 3.58
C GLY A 89 51.54 5.03 2.57
N PHE A 90 51.78 4.45 1.39
CA PHE A 90 50.73 4.19 0.39
C PHE A 90 50.26 2.73 0.50
N ILE A 91 48.96 2.52 0.68
CA ILE A 91 48.32 1.20 0.71
C ILE A 91 47.50 0.98 -0.57
N ASP A 92 47.54 -0.22 -1.11
CA ASP A 92 46.62 -0.73 -2.15
C ASP A 92 46.41 -2.22 -1.86
N ARG A 93 45.43 -2.53 -1.01
CA ARG A 93 45.19 -3.89 -0.51
C ARG A 93 43.71 -4.24 -0.58
N VAL A 94 43.47 -5.54 -0.76
CA VAL A 94 42.14 -6.13 -0.82
C VAL A 94 42.00 -7.12 0.34
N TYR A 95 40.96 -6.97 1.13
CA TYR A 95 40.63 -7.85 2.24
C TYR A 95 39.35 -8.62 1.91
N GLU A 96 39.40 -9.94 2.00
CA GLU A 96 38.24 -10.80 1.76
C GLU A 96 37.37 -10.88 3.03
N ILE A 97 36.07 -10.69 2.84
CA ILE A 97 35.04 -10.82 3.87
C ILE A 97 34.02 -11.83 3.36
N VAL A 98 33.69 -12.81 4.18
CA VAL A 98 32.74 -13.87 3.84
C VAL A 98 31.44 -13.67 4.60
N LEU A 99 30.33 -13.62 3.86
CA LEU A 99 28.97 -13.66 4.38
C LEU A 99 28.46 -15.10 4.38
N LEU A 100 27.86 -15.53 5.48
CA LEU A 100 27.11 -16.78 5.59
C LEU A 100 25.63 -16.46 5.83
N GLY A 101 24.77 -16.74 4.84
CA GLY A 101 23.34 -16.48 4.95
C GLY A 101 22.67 -17.38 5.99
N LYS A 102 21.83 -16.82 6.87
CA LYS A 102 21.09 -17.55 7.91
C LYS A 102 19.58 -17.52 7.73
N SER A 103 19.03 -16.36 7.42
CA SER A 103 17.60 -16.19 7.19
C SER A 103 17.34 -15.11 6.14
N PRO A 104 16.27 -15.23 5.34
CA PRO A 104 16.02 -14.34 4.22
C PRO A 104 15.76 -12.93 4.71
N GLY A 105 16.24 -11.92 4.00
CA GLY A 105 16.07 -10.54 4.41
C GLY A 105 16.97 -9.60 3.63
N GLN A 106 16.80 -8.30 3.86
CA GLN A 106 17.64 -7.28 3.24
C GLN A 106 18.08 -6.26 4.28
N PHE A 107 19.37 -5.96 4.28
CA PHE A 107 19.96 -4.98 5.18
C PHE A 107 21.23 -4.40 4.56
N ASP A 108 21.72 -3.31 5.15
CA ASP A 108 23.01 -2.72 4.80
C ASP A 108 24.04 -3.14 5.86
N LEU A 109 25.19 -3.58 5.40
CA LEU A 109 26.34 -3.91 6.22
C LEU A 109 27.34 -2.77 6.12
N ASP A 110 27.46 -2.01 7.20
CA ASP A 110 28.40 -0.91 7.33
C ASP A 110 29.73 -1.39 7.93
N ALA A 111 30.84 -0.82 7.46
CA ALA A 111 32.17 -0.99 8.02
C ALA A 111 32.61 0.28 8.75
N ASP A 112 32.44 0.29 10.07
CA ASP A 112 32.87 1.39 10.94
C ASP A 112 34.40 1.48 10.97
N VAL A 113 34.91 2.67 10.68
CA VAL A 113 36.35 2.95 10.61
C VAL A 113 36.85 3.57 11.92
N SER A 114 37.84 2.92 12.56
CA SER A 114 38.47 3.43 13.79
C SER A 114 40.00 3.48 13.67
N PRO A 115 40.65 4.63 13.94
CA PRO A 115 40.07 5.93 14.29
C PRO A 115 39.48 6.69 13.09
N THR A 116 38.42 7.46 13.33
CA THR A 116 37.67 8.23 12.32
C THR A 116 38.52 9.34 11.67
N GLY A 117 38.30 9.62 10.38
CA GLY A 117 38.94 10.74 9.67
C GLY A 117 40.30 10.43 9.04
N LEU A 118 40.75 9.17 9.08
CA LEU A 118 42.00 8.72 8.44
C LEU A 118 41.77 8.05 7.08
N ILE A 119 40.57 7.51 6.86
CA ILE A 119 40.14 6.90 5.61
C ILE A 119 38.77 7.49 5.26
N ASP A 120 38.56 7.81 4.00
CA ASP A 120 37.25 8.12 3.44
C ASP A 120 36.40 6.84 3.42
N ASP A 121 35.37 6.82 4.26
CA ASP A 121 34.47 5.70 4.53
C ASP A 121 33.08 5.88 3.91
N ALA A 122 32.89 6.89 3.06
CA ALA A 122 31.61 7.14 2.39
C ALA A 122 31.12 5.95 1.53
N ALA A 123 32.03 5.08 1.08
CA ALA A 123 31.74 3.87 0.32
C ALA A 123 32.00 2.58 1.13
N ALA A 124 32.11 2.68 2.46
CA ALA A 124 32.37 1.58 3.38
C ALA A 124 31.10 0.79 3.76
N PHE A 125 30.16 0.63 2.83
CA PHE A 125 28.92 -0.12 3.05
C PHE A 125 28.67 -1.11 1.90
N VAL A 126 28.00 -2.21 2.21
CA VAL A 126 27.51 -3.17 1.22
C VAL A 126 26.07 -3.54 1.53
N ARG A 127 25.22 -3.52 0.52
CA ARG A 127 23.85 -4.00 0.65
C ARG A 127 23.84 -5.52 0.57
N VAL A 128 23.32 -6.16 1.61
CA VAL A 128 23.22 -7.62 1.68
C VAL A 128 21.77 -8.03 1.52
N THR A 129 21.50 -8.76 0.45
CA THR A 129 20.25 -9.50 0.27
C THR A 129 20.49 -10.96 0.61
N VAL A 130 19.80 -11.48 1.61
CA VAL A 130 19.80 -12.90 1.94
C VAL A 130 18.56 -13.51 1.30
N ALA A 131 18.76 -14.47 0.41
CA ALA A 131 17.69 -15.09 -0.36
C ALA A 131 17.45 -16.53 0.08
N ASN A 132 16.19 -16.96 0.13
CA ASN A 132 15.84 -18.35 0.45
C ASN A 132 16.37 -19.34 -0.60
N SER A 133 16.33 -18.98 -1.89
CA SER A 133 16.68 -19.90 -2.97
C SER A 133 17.18 -19.17 -4.22
N GLN A 134 18.34 -19.58 -4.72
CA GLN A 134 18.87 -19.16 -6.02
C GLN A 134 17.92 -19.53 -7.17
N THR A 135 17.26 -20.69 -7.08
CA THR A 135 16.30 -21.13 -8.09
C THR A 135 15.13 -20.15 -8.21
N ILE A 136 14.63 -19.62 -7.09
CA ILE A 136 13.54 -18.64 -7.10
C ILE A 136 14.01 -17.32 -7.73
N ILE A 137 15.27 -16.90 -7.52
CA ILE A 137 15.85 -15.72 -8.19
C ILE A 137 15.86 -15.91 -9.71
N VAL A 138 16.34 -17.06 -10.18
CA VAL A 138 16.41 -17.36 -11.61
C VAL A 138 15.00 -17.43 -12.21
N ILE A 139 14.07 -18.11 -11.56
CA ILE A 139 12.67 -18.19 -12.01
C ILE A 139 12.04 -16.79 -12.06
N SER A 140 12.23 -15.98 -11.02
CA SER A 140 11.74 -14.60 -10.94
C SER A 140 12.30 -13.74 -12.08
N SER A 141 13.60 -13.85 -12.35
CA SER A 141 14.25 -13.15 -13.48
C SER A 141 13.72 -13.60 -14.84
N VAL A 142 13.52 -14.91 -15.04
CA VAL A 142 12.96 -15.45 -16.30
C VAL A 142 11.53 -14.98 -16.51
N ILE A 143 10.69 -15.04 -15.47
CA ILE A 143 9.32 -14.50 -15.50
C ILE A 143 9.35 -13.00 -15.82
N GLY A 144 10.30 -12.28 -15.22
CA GLY A 144 10.76 -10.92 -15.56
C GLY A 144 10.79 -10.64 -17.06
N TRP A 145 11.67 -11.36 -17.74
CA TRP A 145 11.89 -11.20 -19.18
C TRP A 145 10.69 -11.65 -20.03
N ILE A 146 9.95 -12.67 -19.59
CA ILE A 146 8.76 -13.13 -20.31
C ILE A 146 7.67 -12.04 -20.30
N TYR A 147 7.36 -11.42 -19.16
CA TYR A 147 6.33 -10.37 -19.15
C TYR A 147 6.80 -9.12 -19.89
N PHE A 148 8.08 -8.77 -19.82
CA PHE A 148 8.65 -7.66 -20.59
C PHE A 148 8.46 -7.90 -22.10
N ALA A 149 8.75 -9.12 -22.57
CA ALA A 149 8.53 -9.51 -23.96
C ALA A 149 7.04 -9.48 -24.33
N ALA A 150 6.17 -10.01 -23.47
CA ALA A 150 4.72 -10.00 -23.69
C ALA A 150 4.19 -8.57 -23.87
N TRP A 151 4.53 -7.65 -22.96
CA TRP A 151 4.13 -6.26 -23.07
C TRP A 151 4.74 -5.57 -24.30
N THR A 152 6.01 -5.81 -24.63
CA THR A 152 6.66 -5.23 -25.81
C THR A 152 5.99 -5.66 -27.12
N VAL A 153 5.65 -6.95 -27.23
CA VAL A 153 5.01 -7.54 -28.42
C VAL A 153 3.54 -7.10 -28.55
N SER A 154 2.86 -6.82 -27.43
CA SER A 154 1.42 -6.48 -27.40
C SER A 154 0.98 -5.34 -28.33
N PHE A 155 1.88 -4.38 -28.62
CA PHE A 155 1.58 -3.23 -29.47
C PHE A 155 1.52 -3.57 -30.98
N TRP A 156 2.27 -4.57 -31.43
CA TRP A 156 2.46 -4.85 -32.86
C TRP A 156 1.23 -5.42 -33.57
N PRO A 157 0.48 -6.37 -33.00
CA PRO A 157 -0.72 -6.91 -33.63
C PRO A 157 -1.72 -5.84 -34.09
N GLN A 158 -1.96 -4.80 -33.27
CA GLN A 158 -2.86 -3.72 -33.64
C GLN A 158 -2.31 -2.91 -34.82
N MET A 159 -1.02 -2.57 -34.82
CA MET A 159 -0.39 -1.84 -35.92
C MET A 159 -0.44 -2.63 -37.23
N ILE A 160 -0.24 -3.95 -37.17
CA ILE A 160 -0.31 -4.85 -38.34
C ILE A 160 -1.74 -4.92 -38.88
N ILE A 161 -2.76 -5.03 -38.01
CA ILE A 161 -4.17 -5.04 -38.43
C ILE A 161 -4.55 -3.73 -39.11
N ASN A 162 -4.14 -2.59 -38.55
CA ASN A 162 -4.36 -1.27 -39.14
C ASN A 162 -3.74 -1.18 -40.55
N TYR A 163 -2.48 -1.62 -40.67
CA TYR A 163 -1.76 -1.65 -41.95
C TYR A 163 -2.44 -2.59 -42.96
N ARG A 164 -2.75 -3.83 -42.60
CA ARG A 164 -3.36 -4.80 -43.53
C ARG A 164 -4.73 -4.36 -44.02
N ARG A 165 -5.52 -3.70 -43.16
CA ARG A 165 -6.86 -3.23 -43.50
C ARG A 165 -6.85 -1.86 -44.17
N GLN A 166 -5.73 -1.14 -44.15
CA GLN A 166 -5.64 0.29 -44.49
C GLN A 166 -6.74 1.11 -43.79
N SER A 167 -7.14 0.68 -42.58
CA SER A 167 -8.25 1.24 -41.83
C SER A 167 -8.06 1.05 -40.33
N VAL A 168 -8.30 2.12 -39.57
CA VAL A 168 -8.34 2.12 -38.10
C VAL A 168 -9.78 2.05 -37.56
N VAL A 169 -10.76 1.76 -38.42
CA VAL A 169 -12.16 1.59 -37.99
C VAL A 169 -12.26 0.39 -37.04
N GLY A 170 -12.64 0.69 -35.80
CA GLY A 170 -12.70 -0.25 -34.68
C GLY A 170 -11.68 -0.05 -33.58
N LEU A 171 -10.69 0.83 -33.79
CA LEU A 171 -9.78 1.29 -32.76
C LEU A 171 -10.30 2.60 -32.15
N SER A 172 -10.49 2.61 -30.83
CA SER A 172 -10.98 3.78 -30.10
C SER A 172 -9.88 4.83 -29.97
N PHE A 173 -10.17 6.04 -30.47
CA PHE A 173 -9.23 7.16 -30.38
C PHE A 173 -9.05 7.62 -28.93
N ASP A 174 -10.08 7.51 -28.09
CA ASP A 174 -9.98 7.75 -26.64
C ASP A 174 -8.99 6.80 -25.98
N PHE A 175 -9.09 5.49 -26.26
CA PHE A 175 -8.15 4.48 -25.76
C PHE A 175 -6.72 4.86 -26.16
N LEU A 176 -6.53 5.23 -27.43
CA LEU A 176 -5.21 5.51 -27.97
C LEU A 176 -4.60 6.80 -27.38
N THR A 177 -5.38 7.88 -27.29
CA THR A 177 -4.91 9.15 -26.71
C THR A 177 -4.61 9.02 -25.22
N LEU A 178 -5.44 8.31 -24.45
CA LEU A 178 -5.17 8.04 -23.04
C LEU A 178 -3.88 7.22 -22.87
N ASN A 179 -3.68 6.17 -23.67
CA ASN A 179 -2.42 5.41 -23.64
C ASN A 179 -1.22 6.28 -23.96
N LEU A 180 -1.31 7.19 -24.94
CA LEU A 180 -0.19 8.07 -25.28
C LEU A 180 0.20 8.93 -24.09
N VAL A 181 -0.77 9.60 -23.44
CA VAL A 181 -0.52 10.40 -22.22
C VAL A 181 0.13 9.53 -21.15
N GLY A 182 -0.47 8.37 -20.84
CA GLY A 182 0.05 7.48 -19.80
C GLY A 182 1.48 7.02 -20.08
N HIS A 183 1.76 6.49 -21.28
CA HIS A 183 3.09 6.03 -21.63
C HIS A 183 4.12 7.17 -21.64
N SER A 184 3.76 8.36 -22.12
CA SER A 184 4.67 9.51 -22.10
C SER A 184 5.04 9.95 -20.69
N VAL A 185 4.07 10.06 -19.76
CA VAL A 185 4.38 10.46 -18.37
C VAL A 185 5.13 9.36 -17.63
N TYR A 186 4.90 8.09 -17.97
CA TYR A 186 5.66 6.96 -17.43
C TYR A 186 7.09 6.93 -17.96
N ALA A 187 7.29 7.23 -19.24
CA ALA A 187 8.63 7.38 -19.80
C ALA A 187 9.36 8.56 -19.14
N ALA A 188 8.70 9.69 -18.95
CA ALA A 188 9.28 10.83 -18.23
C ALA A 188 9.74 10.45 -16.82
N PHE A 189 8.90 9.72 -16.05
CA PHE A 189 9.26 9.19 -14.73
C PHE A 189 10.52 8.31 -14.79
N ASN A 190 10.51 7.25 -15.61
CA ASN A 190 11.60 6.29 -15.66
C ASN A 190 12.89 6.94 -16.18
N CYS A 191 12.83 7.73 -17.25
CA CYS A 191 14.00 8.41 -17.80
C CYS A 191 14.60 9.40 -16.81
N ALA A 192 13.78 10.20 -16.13
CA ALA A 192 14.26 11.22 -15.19
C ALA A 192 14.91 10.58 -13.97
N LEU A 193 14.28 9.56 -13.37
CA LEU A 193 14.85 8.88 -12.21
C LEU A 193 16.09 8.03 -12.56
N PHE A 194 16.17 7.50 -13.79
CA PHE A 194 17.29 6.66 -14.21
C PHE A 194 18.52 7.45 -14.71
N TRP A 195 18.32 8.61 -15.36
CA TRP A 195 19.43 9.37 -15.96
C TRP A 195 19.82 10.65 -15.21
N SER A 196 18.95 11.19 -14.35
CA SER A 196 19.28 12.40 -13.60
C SER A 196 19.90 12.05 -12.24
N GLY A 197 21.21 12.22 -12.11
CA GLY A 197 21.91 12.03 -10.83
C GLY A 197 21.37 12.94 -9.71
N TYR A 198 20.82 14.11 -10.04
CA TYR A 198 20.18 14.99 -9.05
C TYR A 198 18.87 14.39 -8.50
N ILE A 199 18.02 13.85 -9.37
CA ILE A 199 16.72 13.27 -8.97
C ILE A 199 16.95 11.92 -8.29
N GLU A 200 17.91 11.14 -8.79
CA GLU A 200 18.38 9.94 -8.11
C GLU A 200 18.89 10.27 -6.72
N GLN A 201 19.74 11.30 -6.56
CA GLN A 201 20.18 11.75 -5.24
C GLN A 201 19.01 12.18 -4.36
N GLU A 202 18.04 12.93 -4.89
CA GLU A 202 16.85 13.33 -4.13
C GLU A 202 16.02 12.11 -3.66
N TYR A 203 15.94 11.07 -4.49
CA TYR A 203 15.35 9.79 -4.11
C TYR A 203 16.17 9.08 -3.05
N LEU A 204 17.50 9.05 -3.17
CA LEU A 204 18.41 8.45 -2.19
C LEU A 204 18.42 9.22 -0.87
N ASP A 205 18.30 10.54 -0.86
CA ASP A 205 18.23 11.34 0.38
C ASP A 205 16.97 11.00 1.19
N ARG A 206 15.85 10.75 0.49
CA ARG A 206 14.58 10.32 1.11
C ARG A 206 14.54 8.83 1.42
N ASN A 207 15.35 8.05 0.71
CA ASN A 207 15.50 6.61 0.90
C ASN A 207 17.00 6.31 1.04
N PRO A 208 17.64 6.67 2.17
CA PRO A 208 19.11 6.56 2.34
C PRO A 208 19.66 5.16 2.11
N ARG A 209 18.75 4.18 2.14
CA ARG A 209 18.97 2.74 2.02
C ARG A 209 18.21 2.12 0.85
N GLY A 210 17.54 2.94 0.05
CA GLY A 210 16.85 2.54 -1.17
C GLY A 210 17.84 2.33 -2.33
N LEU A 211 17.53 1.46 -3.28
CA LEU A 211 18.16 1.50 -4.60
C LEU A 211 17.23 2.28 -5.51
N ASN A 212 17.79 2.87 -6.55
CA ASN A 212 16.99 3.40 -7.64
C ASN A 212 16.03 2.29 -8.13
N PRO A 213 14.71 2.49 -8.00
CA PRO A 213 13.74 1.43 -8.26
C PRO A 213 13.52 1.22 -9.76
N VAL A 214 14.07 2.11 -10.59
CA VAL A 214 13.93 2.06 -12.04
C VAL A 214 15.13 1.32 -12.63
N LEU A 215 14.85 0.23 -13.33
CA LEU A 215 15.87 -0.54 -14.05
C LEU A 215 15.91 -0.16 -15.53
N ALA A 216 16.99 -0.54 -16.22
CA ALA A 216 17.18 -0.24 -17.63
C ALA A 216 16.03 -0.79 -18.51
N ASN A 217 15.46 -1.94 -18.16
CA ASN A 217 14.30 -2.50 -18.84
C ASN A 217 13.03 -1.65 -18.70
N ASP A 218 12.85 -0.94 -17.58
CA ASP A 218 11.68 -0.07 -17.35
C ASP A 218 11.75 1.19 -18.21
N VAL A 219 12.95 1.74 -18.34
CA VAL A 219 13.24 2.84 -19.29
C VAL A 219 13.01 2.37 -20.73
N ALA A 220 13.59 1.24 -21.12
CA ALA A 220 13.44 0.70 -22.47
C ALA A 220 11.97 0.43 -22.83
N PHE A 221 11.23 -0.21 -21.91
CA PHE A 221 9.81 -0.51 -22.10
C PHE A 221 8.97 0.76 -22.25
N SER A 222 9.13 1.73 -21.35
CA SER A 222 8.33 2.94 -21.33
C SER A 222 8.56 3.82 -22.57
N ILE A 223 9.79 3.92 -23.05
CA ILE A 223 10.14 4.58 -24.31
C ILE A 223 9.52 3.83 -25.50
N HIS A 224 9.73 2.51 -25.60
CA HIS A 224 9.16 1.67 -26.67
C HIS A 224 7.65 1.80 -26.73
N ALA A 225 6.96 1.70 -25.59
CA ALA A 225 5.51 1.83 -25.51
C ALA A 225 5.02 3.21 -25.98
N THR A 226 5.76 4.28 -25.64
CA THR A 226 5.44 5.64 -26.11
C THR A 226 5.59 5.74 -27.63
N ILE A 227 6.69 5.23 -28.19
CA ILE A 227 6.95 5.24 -29.63
C ILE A 227 5.91 4.39 -30.38
N ALA A 228 5.64 3.18 -29.94
CA ALA A 228 4.66 2.29 -30.56
C ALA A 228 3.24 2.88 -30.54
N THR A 229 2.88 3.55 -29.44
CA THR A 229 1.61 4.28 -29.35
C THR A 229 1.57 5.46 -30.32
N LEU A 230 2.67 6.23 -30.43
CA LEU A 230 2.78 7.34 -31.39
C LEU A 230 2.69 6.85 -32.85
N LEU A 231 3.32 5.73 -33.19
CA LEU A 231 3.20 5.10 -34.51
C LEU A 231 1.75 4.71 -34.81
N THR A 232 1.04 4.15 -33.83
CA THR A 232 -0.38 3.81 -33.96
C THR A 232 -1.24 5.08 -34.12
N VAL A 233 -0.91 6.17 -33.42
CA VAL A 233 -1.55 7.49 -33.61
C VAL A 233 -1.31 8.01 -35.02
N THR A 234 -0.10 7.88 -35.55
CA THR A 234 0.23 8.24 -36.94
C THR A 234 -0.61 7.45 -37.94
N GLN A 235 -0.83 6.14 -37.71
CA GLN A 235 -1.73 5.34 -38.54
C GLN A 235 -3.18 5.87 -38.54
N CYS A 236 -3.64 6.49 -37.45
CA CYS A 236 -4.97 7.12 -37.40
C CYS A 236 -5.09 8.40 -38.24
N PHE A 237 -3.97 9.01 -38.64
CA PHE A 237 -3.96 10.14 -39.58
C PHE A 237 -3.83 9.69 -41.04
N ILE A 238 -3.25 8.51 -41.29
CA ILE A 238 -2.97 7.99 -42.63
C ILE A 238 -4.13 7.13 -43.15
N TYR A 239 -4.69 6.26 -42.31
CA TYR A 239 -5.66 5.25 -42.73
C TYR A 239 -7.11 5.69 -42.52
N GLU A 240 -8.01 4.99 -43.22
CA GLU A 240 -9.46 5.23 -43.15
C GLU A 240 -9.96 5.10 -41.71
N ARG A 241 -10.52 6.19 -41.18
CA ARG A 241 -10.93 6.31 -39.77
C ARG A 241 -12.43 6.44 -39.55
N GLY A 242 -13.22 6.63 -40.60
CA GLY A 242 -14.64 6.95 -40.52
C GLY A 242 -14.91 8.16 -39.61
N GLU A 243 -16.00 8.11 -38.85
CA GLU A 243 -16.44 9.18 -37.94
C GLU A 243 -15.78 9.15 -36.55
N GLN A 244 -14.74 8.32 -36.36
CA GLN A 244 -14.08 8.17 -35.07
C GLN A 244 -13.28 9.43 -34.70
N LYS A 245 -13.50 9.93 -33.48
CA LYS A 245 -12.81 11.10 -32.91
C LYS A 245 -12.64 10.92 -31.42
N VAL A 246 -11.69 11.65 -30.84
CA VAL A 246 -11.53 11.73 -29.39
C VAL A 246 -12.77 12.40 -28.77
N SER A 247 -13.37 11.75 -27.80
CA SER A 247 -14.60 12.19 -27.14
C SER A 247 -14.35 13.40 -26.24
N ARG A 248 -15.41 14.18 -25.98
CA ARG A 248 -15.35 15.30 -25.02
C ARG A 248 -15.01 14.83 -23.60
N ILE A 249 -15.40 13.61 -23.24
CA ILE A 249 -15.10 13.02 -21.93
C ILE A 249 -13.59 12.73 -21.83
N ALA A 250 -13.01 12.09 -22.85
CA ALA A 250 -11.56 11.86 -22.89
C ALA A 250 -10.78 13.18 -22.86
N TRP A 251 -11.20 14.18 -23.63
CA TRP A 251 -10.63 15.53 -23.55
C TRP A 251 -10.73 16.14 -22.16
N GLY A 252 -11.88 16.03 -21.48
CA GLY A 252 -12.05 16.51 -20.11
C GLY A 252 -11.09 15.83 -19.12
N ILE A 253 -10.92 14.52 -19.21
CA ILE A 253 -9.96 13.76 -18.39
C ILE A 253 -8.52 14.24 -18.66
N ILE A 254 -8.15 14.39 -19.93
CA ILE A 254 -6.83 14.87 -20.34
C ILE A 254 -6.59 16.30 -19.82
N THR A 255 -7.60 17.18 -19.90
CA THR A 255 -7.52 18.53 -19.35
C THR A 255 -7.27 18.51 -17.84
N VAL A 256 -7.94 17.63 -17.09
CA VAL A 256 -7.68 17.46 -15.65
C VAL A 256 -6.24 17.01 -15.40
N PHE A 257 -5.73 16.02 -16.14
CA PHE A 257 -4.33 15.60 -16.01
C PHE A 257 -3.35 16.73 -16.34
N ILE A 258 -3.62 17.51 -17.38
CA ILE A 258 -2.79 18.68 -17.73
C ILE A 258 -2.80 19.70 -16.59
N ILE A 259 -3.96 20.00 -16.01
CA ILE A 259 -4.06 20.92 -14.86
C ILE A 259 -3.23 20.38 -13.68
N VAL A 260 -3.36 19.10 -13.34
CA VAL A 260 -2.59 18.47 -12.26
C VAL A 260 -1.09 18.57 -12.51
N ILE A 261 -0.63 18.28 -13.73
CA ILE A 261 0.78 18.40 -14.12
C ILE A 261 1.25 19.86 -14.00
N ILE A 262 0.46 20.83 -14.48
CA ILE A 262 0.82 22.24 -14.38
C ILE A 262 0.91 22.68 -12.91
N VAL A 263 -0.07 22.33 -12.08
CA VAL A 263 -0.08 22.67 -10.66
C VAL A 263 1.13 22.05 -9.95
N ALA A 264 1.40 20.76 -10.17
CA ALA A 264 2.57 20.11 -9.60
C ALA A 264 3.88 20.76 -10.07
N GLY A 265 3.99 21.15 -11.35
CA GLY A 265 5.15 21.86 -11.87
C GLY A 265 5.33 23.26 -11.27
N VAL A 266 4.22 24.00 -11.02
CA VAL A 266 4.27 25.28 -10.30
C VAL A 266 4.75 25.07 -8.86
N LEU A 267 4.28 24.02 -8.17
CA LEU A 267 4.72 23.71 -6.81
C LEU A 267 6.21 23.35 -6.73
N VAL A 268 6.77 22.74 -7.78
CA VAL A 268 8.23 22.57 -7.91
C VAL A 268 8.92 23.93 -8.07
N GLY A 269 8.37 24.80 -8.93
CA GLY A 269 8.89 26.15 -9.14
C GLY A 269 8.81 27.07 -7.90
N THR A 270 7.93 26.78 -6.94
CA THR A 270 7.82 27.49 -5.66
C THR A 270 8.55 26.80 -4.51
N GLU A 271 9.40 25.81 -4.81
CA GLU A 271 10.18 25.01 -3.82
C GLU A 271 9.29 24.32 -2.76
N THR A 272 7.99 24.20 -3.03
CA THR A 272 7.04 23.49 -2.17
C THR A 272 7.08 21.99 -2.42
N PHE A 273 7.28 21.61 -3.69
CA PHE A 273 7.58 20.25 -4.13
C PHE A 273 9.03 20.18 -4.57
N HIS A 274 9.64 19.03 -4.38
CA HIS A 274 10.88 18.72 -5.09
C HIS A 274 10.56 17.97 -6.39
N TRP A 275 11.58 17.72 -7.21
CA TRP A 275 11.39 17.09 -8.53
C TRP A 275 10.87 15.66 -8.42
N LEU A 276 11.27 14.91 -7.40
CA LEU A 276 10.75 13.56 -7.18
C LEU A 276 9.23 13.55 -6.89
N ASP A 277 8.71 14.55 -6.16
CA ASP A 277 7.28 14.66 -5.87
C ASP A 277 6.47 14.84 -7.15
N PHE A 278 6.97 15.68 -8.06
CA PHE A 278 6.39 15.86 -9.38
C PHE A 278 6.40 14.57 -10.20
N LEU A 279 7.51 13.83 -10.16
CA LEU A 279 7.60 12.53 -10.83
C LEU A 279 6.60 11.51 -10.24
N TYR A 280 6.38 11.48 -8.93
CA TYR A 280 5.32 10.66 -8.35
C TYR A 280 3.92 11.07 -8.82
N VAL A 281 3.65 12.37 -8.98
CA VAL A 281 2.38 12.82 -9.59
C VAL A 281 2.22 12.25 -11.01
N LEU A 282 3.29 12.25 -11.82
CA LEU A 282 3.26 11.65 -13.15
C LEU A 282 2.99 10.14 -13.12
N SER A 283 3.58 9.42 -12.17
CA SER A 283 3.36 7.97 -12.02
C SER A 283 1.92 7.65 -11.60
N TYR A 284 1.29 8.47 -10.75
CA TYR A 284 -0.12 8.34 -10.40
C TYR A 284 -1.08 8.64 -11.56
N ILE A 285 -0.72 9.57 -12.45
CA ILE A 285 -1.46 9.79 -13.70
C ILE A 285 -1.38 8.55 -14.59
N LYS A 286 -0.19 7.94 -14.74
CA LYS A 286 -0.04 6.67 -15.47
C LYS A 286 -0.93 5.59 -14.88
N LEU A 287 -0.93 5.44 -13.56
CA LEU A 287 -1.78 4.46 -12.87
C LEU A 287 -3.27 4.70 -13.16
N SER A 288 -3.71 5.95 -13.08
CA SER A 288 -5.08 6.37 -13.39
C SER A 288 -5.47 6.04 -14.82
N VAL A 289 -4.59 6.31 -15.80
CA VAL A 289 -4.79 5.94 -17.21
C VAL A 289 -4.95 4.42 -17.35
N THR A 290 -4.09 3.63 -16.72
CA THR A 290 -4.13 2.15 -16.81
C THR A 290 -5.48 1.60 -16.34
N LEU A 291 -6.10 2.23 -15.32
CA LEU A 291 -7.41 1.83 -14.81
C LEU A 291 -8.56 2.11 -15.78
N ILE A 292 -8.52 3.24 -16.49
CA ILE A 292 -9.67 3.73 -17.29
C ILE A 292 -9.53 3.49 -18.79
N LYS A 293 -8.32 3.28 -19.30
CA LYS A 293 -8.01 3.33 -20.75
C LYS A 293 -8.83 2.36 -21.59
N TYR A 294 -9.18 1.18 -21.08
CA TYR A 294 -9.93 0.16 -21.83
C TYR A 294 -11.43 0.44 -21.95
N VAL A 295 -11.99 1.30 -21.07
CA VAL A 295 -13.43 1.60 -21.05
C VAL A 295 -13.93 2.14 -22.40
N PRO A 296 -13.29 3.14 -23.03
CA PRO A 296 -13.72 3.63 -24.33
C PRO A 296 -13.69 2.57 -25.45
N GLN A 297 -12.70 1.66 -25.43
CA GLN A 297 -12.62 0.59 -26.42
C GLN A 297 -13.75 -0.43 -26.23
N ALA A 298 -14.04 -0.80 -24.99
CA ALA A 298 -15.17 -1.68 -24.67
C ALA A 298 -16.51 -1.07 -25.10
N VAL A 299 -16.71 0.23 -24.85
CA VAL A 299 -17.90 0.97 -25.28
C VAL A 299 -18.01 1.00 -26.80
N LEU A 300 -16.91 1.24 -27.53
CA LEU A 300 -16.90 1.23 -29.00
C LEU A 300 -17.29 -0.14 -29.55
N ASN A 301 -16.68 -1.22 -29.04
CA ASN A 301 -16.99 -2.59 -29.43
C ASN A 301 -18.47 -2.92 -29.18
N PHE A 302 -18.99 -2.51 -28.02
CA PHE A 302 -20.40 -2.70 -27.66
C PHE A 302 -21.35 -1.96 -28.60
N ARG A 303 -21.05 -0.71 -28.96
CA ARG A 303 -21.88 0.10 -29.88
C ARG A 303 -21.88 -0.46 -31.30
N ARG A 304 -20.72 -0.93 -31.77
CA ARG A 304 -20.57 -1.52 -33.10
C ARG A 304 -21.10 -2.96 -33.20
N LYS A 305 -21.37 -3.60 -32.06
CA LYS A 305 -21.67 -5.06 -31.97
C LYS A 305 -20.60 -5.90 -32.69
N SER A 306 -19.36 -5.41 -32.67
CA SER A 306 -18.25 -5.99 -33.42
C SER A 306 -16.93 -5.59 -32.78
N THR A 307 -16.01 -6.55 -32.70
CA THR A 307 -14.60 -6.34 -32.32
C THR A 307 -13.68 -6.21 -33.53
N VAL A 308 -14.22 -6.26 -34.76
CA VAL A 308 -13.41 -6.16 -35.98
C VAL A 308 -12.68 -4.81 -36.02
N GLY A 309 -11.36 -4.87 -36.13
CA GLY A 309 -10.46 -3.74 -36.09
C GLY A 309 -9.76 -3.48 -34.76
N TRP A 310 -10.02 -4.32 -33.76
CA TRP A 310 -9.30 -4.32 -32.49
C TRP A 310 -8.62 -5.68 -32.27
N SER A 311 -7.31 -5.67 -32.03
CA SER A 311 -6.52 -6.88 -31.76
C SER A 311 -6.85 -7.45 -30.38
N ILE A 312 -7.21 -8.73 -30.35
CA ILE A 312 -7.38 -9.47 -29.10
C ILE A 312 -6.03 -9.91 -28.52
N GLU A 313 -5.05 -10.14 -29.40
CA GLU A 313 -3.69 -10.55 -29.04
C GLU A 313 -3.02 -9.52 -28.12
N ASN A 314 -3.23 -8.23 -28.37
CA ASN A 314 -2.79 -7.16 -27.48
C ASN A 314 -3.33 -7.35 -26.05
N VAL A 315 -4.64 -7.62 -25.91
CA VAL A 315 -5.29 -7.80 -24.61
C VAL A 315 -4.77 -9.04 -23.89
N LEU A 316 -4.58 -10.16 -24.61
CA LEU A 316 -4.06 -11.40 -24.03
C LEU A 316 -2.62 -11.24 -23.55
N LEU A 317 -1.78 -10.55 -24.32
CA LEU A 317 -0.40 -10.28 -23.94
C LEU A 317 -0.28 -9.29 -22.78
N ASP A 318 -1.15 -8.28 -22.72
CA ASP A 318 -1.21 -7.35 -21.59
C ASP A 318 -1.64 -8.05 -20.29
N PHE A 319 -2.67 -8.90 -20.36
CA PHE A 319 -3.11 -9.75 -19.25
C PHE A 319 -2.00 -10.72 -18.79
N THR A 320 -1.34 -11.39 -19.74
CA THR A 320 -0.22 -12.30 -19.44
C THR A 320 0.92 -11.53 -18.76
N GLY A 321 1.29 -10.37 -19.27
CA GLY A 321 2.33 -9.54 -18.68
C GLY A 321 1.99 -9.09 -17.26
N GLY A 322 0.75 -8.65 -17.04
CA GLY A 322 0.25 -8.24 -15.72
C GLY A 322 0.21 -9.38 -14.70
N MET A 323 -0.23 -10.58 -15.07
CA MET A 323 -0.23 -11.73 -14.15
C MET A 323 1.18 -12.16 -13.77
N LEU A 324 2.07 -12.22 -14.75
CA LEU A 324 3.45 -12.64 -14.54
C LEU A 324 4.24 -11.63 -13.70
N SER A 325 3.99 -10.32 -13.85
CA SER A 325 4.61 -9.31 -12.99
C SER A 325 4.14 -9.42 -11.54
N MET A 326 2.85 -9.67 -11.29
CA MET A 326 2.34 -9.94 -9.94
C MET A 326 2.95 -11.22 -9.35
N LEU A 327 3.06 -12.28 -10.14
CA LEU A 327 3.71 -13.53 -9.71
C LEU A 327 5.18 -13.28 -9.35
N GLN A 328 5.91 -12.50 -10.14
CA GLN A 328 7.28 -12.12 -9.85
C GLN A 328 7.39 -11.38 -8.51
N MET A 329 6.49 -10.43 -8.24
CA MET A 329 6.46 -9.72 -6.95
C MET A 329 6.22 -10.68 -5.78
N LEU A 330 5.31 -11.66 -5.93
CA LEU A 330 5.06 -12.66 -4.90
C LEU A 330 6.28 -13.57 -4.66
N LEU A 331 6.95 -13.99 -5.73
CA LEU A 331 8.17 -14.79 -5.65
C LEU A 331 9.30 -14.02 -4.97
N ASN A 332 9.50 -12.76 -5.32
CA ASN A 332 10.49 -11.88 -4.69
C ASN A 332 10.14 -11.65 -3.21
N GLY A 333 8.88 -11.37 -2.90
CA GLY A 333 8.42 -11.23 -1.52
C GLY A 333 8.71 -12.49 -0.70
N TYR A 334 8.40 -13.68 -1.23
CA TYR A 334 8.72 -14.94 -0.54
C TYR A 334 10.23 -15.19 -0.40
N ASN A 335 11.02 -14.81 -1.41
CA ASN A 335 12.45 -15.11 -1.43
C ASN A 335 13.28 -14.17 -0.54
N TYR A 336 12.81 -12.93 -0.33
CA TYR A 336 13.58 -11.86 0.31
C TYR A 336 12.91 -11.21 1.55
N ALA A 337 11.65 -11.52 1.88
CA ALA A 337 10.98 -10.83 2.99
C ALA A 337 11.51 -11.25 4.36
N THR A 338 11.92 -10.23 5.14
CA THR A 338 12.02 -10.27 6.60
C THR A 338 10.88 -9.49 7.26
N ALA A 339 10.47 -9.92 8.45
CA ALA A 339 9.79 -9.05 9.40
C ALA A 339 10.70 -7.84 9.70
N SER A 340 10.15 -6.64 9.56
CA SER A 340 10.83 -5.34 9.62
C SER A 340 11.84 -5.19 10.77
N ALA A 341 13.12 -5.07 10.44
CA ALA A 341 14.16 -4.57 11.35
C ALA A 341 14.52 -3.13 10.94
N GLN A 342 14.22 -2.17 11.82
CA GLN A 342 14.54 -0.75 11.64
C GLN A 342 16.02 -0.46 11.91
N SER A 343 16.55 0.47 11.12
CA SER A 343 17.88 1.10 11.24
C SER A 343 18.14 1.79 12.59
N SER A 344 19.31 1.56 13.20
CA SER A 344 19.78 2.21 14.42
C SER A 344 20.73 3.38 14.17
N ASN A 345 20.45 4.52 14.81
CA ASN A 345 21.42 5.58 15.08
C ASN A 345 22.26 5.17 16.30
N ASN A 346 23.58 5.09 16.12
CA ASN A 346 24.58 4.56 17.06
C ASN A 346 24.89 5.42 18.30
N SER A 347 24.11 6.48 18.59
CA SER A 347 24.45 7.43 19.66
C SER A 347 23.63 7.29 20.95
N LEU A 348 22.57 6.47 20.98
CA LEU A 348 21.65 6.38 22.12
C LEU A 348 21.61 4.96 22.69
N LEU A 349 21.54 4.84 24.02
CA LEU A 349 21.21 3.59 24.69
C LEU A 349 19.72 3.28 24.44
N ARG A 350 19.41 2.14 23.83
CA ARG A 350 18.05 1.78 23.40
C ARG A 350 17.54 0.59 24.19
N LEU A 351 16.34 0.74 24.75
CA LEU A 351 15.61 -0.35 25.37
C LEU A 351 14.42 -0.71 24.48
N GLN A 352 14.37 -1.95 24.00
CA GLN A 352 13.36 -2.38 23.04
C GLN A 352 12.76 -3.76 23.36
N PHE A 353 11.46 -3.91 23.17
CA PHE A 353 10.81 -5.23 23.17
C PHE A 353 10.74 -5.83 21.77
N GLY A 354 10.84 -7.17 21.69
CA GLY A 354 10.56 -7.96 20.51
C GLY A 354 9.77 -9.23 20.86
N PRO A 355 8.58 -9.46 20.27
CA PRO A 355 7.81 -8.57 19.37
C PRO A 355 7.16 -7.38 20.12
N GLN A 356 6.75 -6.35 19.38
CA GLN A 356 6.08 -5.13 19.89
C GLN A 356 4.59 -5.34 20.25
N ASP A 357 3.97 -6.38 19.70
CA ASP A 357 2.60 -6.79 20.03
C ASP A 357 2.57 -8.28 20.38
N THR A 358 1.78 -8.66 21.38
CA THR A 358 1.61 -10.07 21.75
C THR A 358 0.23 -10.37 22.32
N THR A 359 -0.34 -11.51 21.90
CA THR A 359 -1.59 -12.05 22.46
C THR A 359 -1.32 -13.20 23.41
N ILE A 360 -1.99 -13.21 24.56
CA ILE A 360 -1.87 -14.20 25.64
C ILE A 360 -3.29 -14.65 26.06
N ILE A 361 -3.47 -15.90 26.49
CA ILE A 361 -4.72 -16.35 27.09
C ILE A 361 -4.65 -16.27 28.61
N VAL A 362 -5.76 -15.93 29.26
CA VAL A 362 -5.87 -16.00 30.72
C VAL A 362 -5.46 -17.39 31.21
N GLY A 363 -4.49 -17.45 32.12
CA GLY A 363 -3.91 -18.67 32.68
C GLY A 363 -2.68 -19.20 31.95
N GLU A 364 -2.46 -18.83 30.68
CA GLU A 364 -1.31 -19.25 29.88
C GLU A 364 -0.12 -18.31 30.06
N THR A 365 1.08 -18.79 29.71
CA THR A 365 2.33 -18.01 29.75
C THR A 365 2.92 -17.87 28.37
N LYS A 366 3.35 -16.66 28.02
CA LYS A 366 4.03 -16.37 26.75
C LYS A 366 5.28 -15.54 27.00
N ASN A 367 6.32 -15.79 26.21
CA ASN A 367 7.60 -15.10 26.35
C ASN A 367 7.70 -13.96 25.34
N VAL A 368 8.24 -12.84 25.80
CA VAL A 368 8.70 -11.71 24.98
C VAL A 368 10.19 -11.48 25.26
N THR A 369 10.89 -10.85 24.33
CA THR A 369 12.31 -10.54 24.47
C THR A 369 12.47 -9.06 24.77
N LEU A 370 13.27 -8.72 25.77
CA LEU A 370 13.70 -7.35 26.06
C LEU A 370 15.17 -7.23 25.68
N ARG A 371 15.51 -6.32 24.76
CA ARG A 371 16.88 -6.06 24.32
C ARG A 371 17.33 -4.68 24.78
N LEU A 372 18.51 -4.62 25.40
CA LEU A 372 19.22 -3.39 25.71
C LEU A 372 20.43 -3.30 24.78
N HIS A 373 20.51 -2.25 23.98
CA HIS A 373 21.55 -2.05 22.98
C HIS A 373 22.09 -0.62 23.04
N GLY A 374 23.41 -0.43 23.11
CA GLY A 374 24.08 0.88 23.05
C GLY A 374 25.11 1.11 24.16
N PRO A 375 25.58 2.35 24.35
CA PRO A 375 26.60 2.66 25.34
C PRO A 375 26.06 2.55 26.78
N LEU A 376 26.72 1.73 27.61
CA LEU A 376 26.36 1.50 29.01
C LEU A 376 27.59 1.65 29.90
N SER A 377 27.62 2.71 30.71
CA SER A 377 28.73 3.03 31.63
C SER A 377 28.48 2.60 33.07
N GLU A 378 27.22 2.42 33.47
CA GLU A 378 26.81 2.06 34.83
C GLU A 378 25.77 0.95 34.81
N SER A 379 25.66 0.17 35.90
CA SER A 379 24.65 -0.88 36.02
C SER A 379 23.25 -0.28 36.02
N VAL A 380 22.37 -0.85 35.21
CA VAL A 380 20.98 -0.38 35.08
C VAL A 380 20.00 -1.50 35.38
N THR A 381 18.92 -1.16 36.07
CA THR A 381 17.82 -2.08 36.38
C THR A 381 16.60 -1.68 35.56
N VAL A 382 15.97 -2.67 34.92
CA VAL A 382 14.70 -2.52 34.23
C VAL A 382 13.57 -3.03 35.10
N ASN A 383 12.61 -2.16 35.37
CA ASN A 383 11.36 -2.48 36.06
C ASN A 383 10.19 -2.41 35.07
N PHE A 384 9.15 -3.18 35.33
CA PHE A 384 7.97 -3.21 34.46
C PHE A 384 6.76 -2.56 35.11
N THR A 385 5.98 -1.82 34.32
CA THR A 385 4.66 -1.31 34.74
C THR A 385 3.64 -1.60 33.66
N GLN A 386 2.40 -1.84 34.07
CA GLN A 386 1.28 -2.08 33.16
C GLN A 386 0.44 -0.81 33.11
N THR A 387 0.19 -0.28 31.92
CA THR A 387 -0.72 0.87 31.81
C THR A 387 -2.10 0.49 32.32
N ASN A 388 -2.74 1.39 33.07
CA ASN A 388 -4.09 1.19 33.60
C ASN A 388 -4.28 0.01 34.58
N ALA A 389 -3.21 -0.55 35.14
CA ALA A 389 -3.29 -1.45 36.29
C ALA A 389 -3.16 -0.67 37.60
N THR A 390 -3.98 -1.01 38.59
CA THR A 390 -3.83 -0.56 39.98
C THR A 390 -3.28 -1.70 40.82
N ASN A 391 -2.65 -1.41 41.96
CA ASN A 391 -2.06 -2.42 42.84
C ASN A 391 -3.05 -3.57 43.12
N GLY A 392 -2.73 -4.78 42.65
CA GLY A 392 -3.55 -5.98 42.81
C GLY A 392 -4.54 -6.27 41.68
N ASN A 393 -4.55 -5.48 40.60
CA ASN A 393 -5.44 -5.66 39.44
C ASN A 393 -4.68 -5.76 38.11
N ASP A 394 -3.52 -6.42 38.15
CA ASP A 394 -2.65 -6.62 36.99
C ASP A 394 -3.30 -7.52 35.94
N TYR A 395 -3.03 -7.24 34.67
CA TYR A 395 -3.49 -8.06 33.55
C TYR A 395 -2.59 -9.27 33.34
N VAL A 396 -1.28 -9.13 33.60
CA VAL A 396 -0.30 -10.21 33.55
C VAL A 396 0.59 -10.27 34.78
N GLN A 397 1.10 -11.44 35.09
CA GLN A 397 2.24 -11.62 35.98
C GLN A 397 3.53 -11.65 35.13
N VAL A 398 4.47 -10.77 35.46
CA VAL A 398 5.75 -10.63 34.75
C VAL A 398 6.85 -11.38 35.51
N THR A 399 7.62 -12.23 34.83
CA THR A 399 8.74 -12.98 35.41
C THR A 399 9.94 -12.97 34.46
N PRO A 400 11.13 -12.50 34.89
CA PRO A 400 11.43 -11.88 36.18
C PRO A 400 10.79 -10.50 36.32
N GLY A 401 10.49 -10.08 37.56
CA GLY A 401 9.86 -8.78 37.84
C GLY A 401 10.80 -7.58 37.66
N THR A 402 12.11 -7.82 37.68
CA THR A 402 13.18 -6.84 37.45
C THR A 402 14.33 -7.50 36.72
N ILE A 403 15.02 -6.78 35.84
CA ILE A 403 16.18 -7.28 35.09
C ILE A 403 17.35 -6.33 35.28
N GLU A 404 18.50 -6.87 35.68
CA GLU A 404 19.75 -6.10 35.85
C GLU A 404 20.69 -6.30 34.65
N PHE A 405 21.15 -5.19 34.09
CA PHE A 405 22.16 -5.13 33.05
C PHE A 405 23.44 -4.50 33.59
N ILE A 406 24.54 -5.23 33.50
CA ILE A 406 25.86 -4.82 34.00
C ILE A 406 26.70 -4.31 32.81
N PRO A 407 27.46 -3.20 32.96
CA PRO A 407 28.34 -2.68 31.91
C PRO A 407 29.36 -3.73 31.46
N PRO A 408 29.46 -4.02 30.17
CA PRO A 408 30.54 -4.83 29.64
C PRO A 408 31.86 -4.02 29.60
N PRO A 409 33.03 -4.67 29.54
CA PRO A 409 34.33 -3.97 29.46
C PRO A 409 34.46 -2.99 28.28
N SER A 410 33.66 -3.18 27.22
CA SER A 410 33.57 -2.32 26.04
C SER A 410 32.78 -1.03 26.26
N ASN A 411 32.09 -0.87 27.41
CA ASN A 411 31.06 0.15 27.64
C ASN A 411 29.95 0.18 26.57
N PHE A 412 29.77 -0.91 25.84
CA PHE A 412 28.76 -1.07 24.80
C PHE A 412 28.06 -2.41 24.99
N ILE A 413 26.78 -2.37 25.35
CA ILE A 413 25.97 -3.56 25.62
C ILE A 413 25.09 -3.87 24.42
N ASP A 414 24.94 -5.16 24.12
CA ASP A 414 23.90 -5.69 23.25
C ASP A 414 23.42 -7.02 23.81
N ARG A 415 22.42 -6.97 24.70
CA ARG A 415 21.95 -8.13 25.45
C ARG A 415 20.44 -8.24 25.38
N SER A 416 19.97 -9.44 25.11
CA SER A 416 18.55 -9.80 25.07
C SER A 416 18.19 -10.73 26.21
N GLU A 417 17.11 -10.42 26.92
CA GLU A 417 16.59 -11.18 28.05
C GLU A 417 15.15 -11.63 27.80
N ARG A 418 14.80 -12.82 28.33
CA ARG A 418 13.44 -13.36 28.19
C ARG A 418 12.57 -12.89 29.34
N VAL A 419 11.43 -12.31 29.00
CA VAL A 419 10.38 -11.89 29.94
C VAL A 419 9.16 -12.78 29.73
N SER A 420 8.83 -13.60 30.73
CA SER A 420 7.64 -14.45 30.73
C SER A 420 6.44 -13.67 31.27
N LEU A 421 5.36 -13.67 30.49
CA LEU A 421 4.10 -13.00 30.79
C LEU A 421 3.01 -14.05 30.98
N ARG A 422 2.48 -14.19 32.20
CA ARG A 422 1.34 -15.07 32.48
C ARG A 422 0.05 -14.28 32.54
N GLY A 423 -0.95 -14.63 31.73
CA GLY A 423 -2.24 -13.94 31.71
C GLY A 423 -3.02 -14.14 33.01
N LEU A 424 -3.44 -13.05 33.66
CA LEU A 424 -4.26 -13.06 34.87
C LEU A 424 -5.69 -12.63 34.60
N ARG A 425 -5.87 -11.56 33.82
CA ARG A 425 -7.17 -10.95 33.53
C ARG A 425 -7.21 -10.49 32.07
N ALA A 426 -8.36 -10.69 31.42
CA ALA A 426 -8.57 -10.21 30.06
C ALA A 426 -8.51 -8.68 30.00
N GLY A 427 -8.00 -8.15 28.91
CA GLY A 427 -7.77 -6.73 28.74
C GLY A 427 -6.61 -6.44 27.80
N ILE A 428 -6.48 -5.17 27.44
CA ILE A 428 -5.42 -4.68 26.56
C ILE A 428 -4.69 -3.56 27.31
N PHE A 429 -3.37 -3.66 27.33
CA PHE A 429 -2.51 -2.70 28.01
C PHE A 429 -1.12 -2.71 27.36
N ASP A 430 -0.36 -1.66 27.65
CA ASP A 430 1.05 -1.58 27.30
C ASP A 430 1.86 -1.97 28.53
N LEU A 431 2.75 -2.95 28.38
CA LEU A 431 3.76 -3.28 29.35
C LEU A 431 4.98 -2.39 29.09
N LEU A 432 5.18 -1.39 29.94
CA LEU A 432 6.28 -0.44 29.84
C LEU A 432 7.48 -0.95 30.63
N ALA A 433 8.66 -0.89 30.02
CA ALA A 433 9.94 -1.13 30.65
C ALA A 433 10.60 0.21 31.01
N HIS A 434 10.85 0.41 32.31
CA HIS A 434 11.47 1.61 32.87
C HIS A 434 12.87 1.31 33.33
N LEU A 435 13.82 2.15 32.93
CA LEU A 435 15.23 1.97 33.21
C LEU A 435 15.67 2.87 34.37
N TYR A 436 16.39 2.31 35.34
CA TYR A 436 16.88 2.99 36.54
C TYR A 436 18.39 2.77 36.71
N PRO A 437 19.19 3.83 36.97
CA PRO A 437 18.82 5.26 37.03
C PRO A 437 18.38 5.82 35.66
N SER A 438 17.43 6.76 35.68
CA SER A 438 16.93 7.42 34.46
C SER A 438 17.96 8.39 33.90
N SER A 439 18.32 8.26 32.62
CA SER A 439 19.23 9.17 31.90
C SER A 439 18.53 9.77 30.67
N GLU A 440 18.85 11.03 30.34
CA GLU A 440 18.31 11.74 29.16
C GLU A 440 18.88 11.21 27.82
N LEU A 441 19.89 10.34 27.86
CA LEU A 441 20.58 9.76 26.69
C LEU A 441 19.96 8.43 26.21
N ILE A 442 18.72 8.12 26.60
CA ILE A 442 18.07 6.82 26.34
C ILE A 442 16.90 6.98 25.37
N ASP A 443 16.94 6.19 24.29
CA ASP A 443 15.79 6.00 23.42
C ASP A 443 14.86 4.93 24.01
N GLN A 444 13.77 5.38 24.63
CA GLN A 444 12.71 4.52 25.18
C GLN A 444 11.50 4.42 24.24
N SER A 445 11.59 4.89 22.99
CA SER A 445 10.46 4.88 22.06
C SER A 445 9.90 3.48 21.77
N GLN A 446 10.71 2.44 21.98
CA GLN A 446 10.35 1.02 21.82
C GLN A 446 10.39 0.22 23.14
N ALA A 447 10.47 0.90 24.28
CA ALA A 447 10.53 0.30 25.60
C ALA A 447 9.15 -0.18 26.10
N PHE A 448 8.27 -0.59 25.19
CA PHE A 448 6.97 -1.16 25.53
C PHE A 448 6.63 -2.35 24.64
N VAL A 449 5.81 -3.25 25.16
CA VAL A 449 5.11 -4.26 24.38
C VAL A 449 3.62 -4.14 24.66
N ARG A 450 2.81 -4.10 23.60
CA ARG A 450 1.37 -4.18 23.76
C ARG A 450 0.95 -5.61 23.98
N VAL A 451 0.22 -5.83 25.06
CA VAL A 451 -0.25 -7.15 25.45
C VAL A 451 -1.77 -7.19 25.37
N THR A 452 -2.28 -8.11 24.56
CA THR A 452 -3.71 -8.44 24.51
C THR A 452 -3.93 -9.74 25.28
N VAL A 453 -4.61 -9.67 26.41
CA VAL A 453 -5.00 -10.84 27.18
C VAL A 453 -6.44 -11.20 26.83
N ALA A 454 -6.63 -12.37 26.22
CA ALA A 454 -7.94 -12.88 25.83
C ALA A 454 -8.42 -13.97 26.79
N LYS A 455 -9.74 -14.14 26.93
CA LYS A 455 -10.32 -15.21 27.75
C LYS A 455 -10.12 -16.60 27.13
N SER A 456 -10.21 -16.74 25.81
CA SER A 456 -10.11 -18.05 25.15
C SER A 456 -9.74 -17.98 23.65
N TRP A 457 -8.90 -18.92 23.19
CA TRP A 457 -8.65 -19.17 21.76
C TRP A 457 -9.91 -19.54 21.00
N SER A 458 -10.84 -20.27 21.63
CA SER A 458 -12.09 -20.69 20.97
C SER A 458 -12.95 -19.48 20.61
N LEU A 459 -13.00 -18.44 21.45
CA LEU A 459 -13.76 -17.22 21.17
C LEU A 459 -13.13 -16.39 20.05
N ILE A 460 -11.79 -16.39 19.94
CA ILE A 460 -11.08 -15.77 18.80
C ILE A 460 -11.47 -16.48 17.50
N SER A 461 -11.42 -17.82 17.47
CA SER A 461 -11.80 -18.61 16.30
C SER A 461 -13.28 -18.41 15.94
N VAL A 462 -14.17 -18.41 16.92
CA VAL A 462 -15.61 -18.15 16.72
C VAL A 462 -15.83 -16.75 16.15
N SER A 463 -15.17 -15.73 16.69
CA SER A 463 -15.23 -14.36 16.16
C SER A 463 -14.75 -14.28 14.71
N SER A 464 -13.67 -14.98 14.36
CA SER A 464 -13.18 -15.05 12.98
C SER A 464 -14.20 -15.71 12.04
N VAL A 465 -14.79 -16.84 12.44
CA VAL A 465 -15.82 -17.55 11.67
C VAL A 465 -17.06 -16.68 11.47
N ILE A 466 -17.55 -16.03 12.53
CA ILE A 466 -18.67 -15.07 12.45
C ILE A 466 -18.33 -13.94 11.50
N GLY A 467 -17.10 -13.43 11.58
CA GLY A 467 -16.52 -12.41 10.70
C GLY A 467 -16.63 -12.73 9.22
N TRP A 468 -16.12 -13.90 8.83
CA TRP A 468 -16.19 -14.38 7.45
C TRP A 468 -17.62 -14.76 7.04
N THR A 469 -18.45 -15.21 7.97
CA THR A 469 -19.87 -15.52 7.70
C THR A 469 -20.65 -14.28 7.30
N TYR A 470 -20.54 -13.16 8.03
CA TYR A 470 -21.24 -11.94 7.60
C TYR A 470 -20.66 -11.36 6.33
N PHE A 471 -19.33 -11.45 6.13
CA PHE A 471 -18.71 -11.04 4.86
C PHE A 471 -19.34 -11.81 3.69
N LEU A 472 -19.49 -13.13 3.81
CA LEU A 472 -20.11 -13.95 2.77
C LEU A 472 -21.58 -13.57 2.57
N ALA A 473 -22.35 -13.39 3.65
CA ALA A 473 -23.75 -12.98 3.57
C ALA A 473 -23.92 -11.64 2.83
N TRP A 474 -23.17 -10.62 3.25
CA TRP A 474 -23.18 -9.30 2.60
C TRP A 474 -22.61 -9.33 1.18
N THR A 475 -21.59 -10.13 0.90
CA THR A 475 -21.07 -10.30 -0.46
C THR A 475 -22.14 -10.90 -1.37
N TRP A 476 -22.84 -11.93 -0.89
CA TRP A 476 -23.85 -12.64 -1.66
C TRP A 476 -25.13 -11.82 -1.86
N SER A 477 -25.41 -10.82 -1.01
CA SER A 477 -26.62 -10.01 -1.10
C SER A 477 -26.71 -9.17 -2.39
N PHE A 478 -25.57 -8.77 -2.97
CA PHE A 478 -25.53 -7.99 -4.22
C PHE A 478 -25.88 -8.81 -5.46
N TRP A 479 -25.56 -10.11 -5.46
CA TRP A 479 -25.64 -10.95 -6.65
C TRP A 479 -27.06 -11.22 -7.17
N PRO A 480 -28.09 -11.44 -6.33
CA PRO A 480 -29.47 -11.54 -6.78
C PRO A 480 -29.92 -10.37 -7.65
N GLN A 481 -29.56 -9.13 -7.29
CA GLN A 481 -29.93 -7.95 -8.08
C GLN A 481 -29.15 -7.89 -9.40
N ILE A 482 -27.84 -8.18 -9.37
CA ILE A 482 -27.01 -8.25 -10.58
C ILE A 482 -27.59 -9.29 -11.56
N TRP A 483 -27.98 -10.44 -11.05
CA TRP A 483 -28.57 -11.52 -11.83
C TRP A 483 -29.95 -11.12 -12.38
N GLU A 484 -30.84 -10.60 -11.54
CA GLU A 484 -32.19 -10.19 -11.96
C GLU A 484 -32.14 -9.12 -13.06
N ASN A 485 -31.28 -8.12 -12.93
CA ASN A 485 -31.05 -7.10 -13.96
C ASN A 485 -30.64 -7.74 -15.29
N ARG A 486 -29.72 -8.73 -15.24
CA ARG A 486 -29.25 -9.45 -16.42
C ARG A 486 -30.37 -10.28 -17.06
N THR A 487 -31.09 -11.06 -16.27
CA THR A 487 -32.16 -11.94 -16.77
C THR A 487 -33.29 -11.14 -17.39
N ARG A 488 -33.66 -10.00 -16.80
CA ARG A 488 -34.73 -9.13 -17.31
C ARG A 488 -34.28 -8.19 -18.42
N ALA A 489 -32.97 -8.04 -18.64
CA ALA A 489 -32.38 -7.00 -19.49
C ALA A 489 -32.93 -5.58 -19.18
N SER A 490 -33.34 -5.35 -17.93
CA SER A 490 -34.03 -4.16 -17.47
C SER A 490 -33.65 -3.87 -16.03
N VAL A 491 -33.42 -2.60 -15.71
CA VAL A 491 -33.19 -2.08 -14.35
C VAL A 491 -34.41 -1.31 -13.83
N VAL A 492 -35.56 -1.43 -14.50
CA VAL A 492 -36.82 -0.84 -14.04
C VAL A 492 -37.28 -1.53 -12.76
N GLY A 493 -37.34 -0.75 -11.67
CA GLY A 493 -37.64 -1.22 -10.32
C GLY A 493 -36.52 -0.98 -9.31
N LEU A 494 -35.29 -0.70 -9.79
CA LEU A 494 -34.14 -0.33 -8.96
C LEU A 494 -33.97 1.19 -8.92
N SER A 495 -34.09 1.79 -7.72
CA SER A 495 -33.92 3.23 -7.54
C SER A 495 -32.49 3.70 -7.86
N PHE A 496 -32.37 4.68 -8.75
CA PHE A 496 -31.07 5.29 -9.09
C PHE A 496 -30.49 6.11 -7.93
N ASP A 497 -31.34 6.68 -7.06
CA ASP A 497 -30.91 7.35 -5.84
C ASP A 497 -30.28 6.38 -4.87
N TYR A 498 -30.90 5.21 -4.68
CA TYR A 498 -30.37 4.12 -3.86
C TYR A 498 -28.99 3.70 -4.38
N LEU A 499 -28.85 3.53 -5.70
CA LEU A 499 -27.61 3.08 -6.31
C LEU A 499 -26.48 4.13 -6.20
N ALA A 500 -26.78 5.40 -6.48
CA ALA A 500 -25.81 6.49 -6.40
C ALA A 500 -25.31 6.71 -4.97
N LEU A 501 -26.22 6.71 -3.99
CA LEU A 501 -25.87 6.83 -2.58
C LEU A 501 -25.05 5.62 -2.12
N ASN A 502 -25.40 4.39 -2.51
CA ASN A 502 -24.61 3.20 -2.17
C ASN A 502 -23.18 3.29 -2.68
N LEU A 503 -22.96 3.69 -3.93
CA LEU A 503 -21.61 3.81 -4.48
C LEU A 503 -20.79 4.80 -3.66
N LEU A 504 -21.33 5.99 -3.39
CA LEU A 504 -20.66 6.99 -2.55
C LEU A 504 -20.29 6.40 -1.19
N GLY A 505 -21.26 5.84 -0.48
CA GLY A 505 -21.04 5.29 0.85
C GLY A 505 -19.99 4.18 0.86
N HIS A 506 -20.13 3.16 -0.02
CA HIS A 506 -19.19 2.05 -0.07
C HIS A 506 -17.76 2.51 -0.38
N THR A 507 -17.58 3.50 -1.26
CA THR A 507 -16.25 4.07 -1.54
C THR A 507 -15.65 4.74 -0.30
N MET A 508 -16.43 5.53 0.44
CA MET A 508 -15.96 6.18 1.67
C MET A 508 -15.57 5.15 2.74
N TYR A 509 -16.37 4.08 2.88
CA TYR A 509 -16.09 3.01 3.84
C TYR A 509 -14.86 2.19 3.47
N ALA A 510 -14.70 1.89 2.17
CA ALA A 510 -13.50 1.21 1.68
C ALA A 510 -12.25 2.06 1.93
N ALA A 511 -12.30 3.37 1.71
CA ALA A 511 -11.18 4.26 2.02
C ALA A 511 -10.80 4.23 3.51
N PHE A 512 -11.78 4.31 4.42
CA PHE A 512 -11.55 4.17 5.86
C PHE A 512 -10.94 2.81 6.24
N ASN A 513 -11.56 1.71 5.80
CA ASN A 513 -11.11 0.36 6.14
C ASN A 513 -9.70 0.08 5.61
N CYS A 514 -9.42 0.43 4.34
CA CYS A 514 -8.09 0.25 3.75
C CYS A 514 -7.03 1.07 4.49
N ALA A 515 -7.34 2.32 4.84
CA ALA A 515 -6.41 3.18 5.55
C ALA A 515 -6.10 2.65 6.96
N LEU A 516 -7.12 2.35 7.76
CA LEU A 516 -6.92 1.89 9.14
C LEU A 516 -6.35 0.46 9.20
N PHE A 517 -6.53 -0.36 8.15
CA PHE A 517 -5.96 -1.71 8.09
C PHE A 517 -4.50 -1.77 7.60
N TRP A 518 -4.12 -0.96 6.61
CA TRP A 518 -2.78 -1.04 5.99
C TRP A 518 -1.83 0.10 6.34
N ASN A 519 -2.32 1.25 6.81
CA ASN A 519 -1.46 2.40 7.09
C ASN A 519 -1.05 2.46 8.57
N GLY A 520 0.22 2.15 8.85
CA GLY A 520 0.78 2.17 10.20
C GLY A 520 0.72 3.53 10.90
N SER A 521 0.80 4.64 10.16
CA SER A 521 0.68 5.99 10.75
C SER A 521 -0.75 6.26 11.24
N VAL A 522 -1.77 5.87 10.46
CA VAL A 522 -3.18 6.00 10.85
C VAL A 522 -3.51 5.07 12.02
N GLN A 523 -2.94 3.85 12.04
CA GLN A 523 -3.03 2.95 13.19
C GLN A 523 -2.41 3.56 14.44
N ALA A 524 -1.22 4.16 14.33
CA ALA A 524 -0.56 4.83 15.44
C ALA A 524 -1.39 6.00 15.99
N GLU A 525 -2.00 6.81 15.11
CA GLU A 525 -2.96 7.86 15.52
C GLU A 525 -4.17 7.28 16.25
N TYR A 526 -4.74 6.17 15.76
CA TYR A 526 -5.88 5.50 16.40
C TYR A 526 -5.52 5.02 17.81
N LEU A 527 -4.38 4.35 17.94
CA LEU A 527 -3.92 3.76 19.19
C LEU A 527 -3.52 4.83 20.20
N ARG A 528 -2.99 5.98 19.75
CA ARG A 528 -2.76 7.14 20.61
C ARG A 528 -4.06 7.67 21.22
N ARG A 529 -5.15 7.64 20.45
CA ARG A 529 -6.48 8.09 20.90
C ARG A 529 -7.22 7.03 21.72
N ASN A 530 -6.96 5.75 21.45
CA ASN A 530 -7.57 4.60 22.12
C ASN A 530 -6.47 3.65 22.67
N PRO A 531 -5.80 4.00 23.79
CA PRO A 531 -4.69 3.20 24.31
C PRO A 531 -5.08 1.78 24.74
N ARG A 532 -6.38 1.52 24.95
CA ARG A 532 -6.93 0.21 25.31
C ARG A 532 -7.62 -0.50 24.14
N GLY A 533 -7.72 0.14 22.98
CA GLY A 533 -8.51 -0.37 21.85
C GLY A 533 -7.68 -1.24 20.93
N LEU A 534 -8.26 -2.34 20.44
CA LEU A 534 -7.74 -3.04 19.27
C LEU A 534 -8.02 -2.22 18.01
N ILE A 535 -7.16 -2.33 17.00
CA ILE A 535 -7.51 -1.85 15.66
C ILE A 535 -8.82 -2.56 15.25
N PRO A 536 -9.92 -1.82 15.05
CA PRO A 536 -11.25 -2.43 14.99
C PRO A 536 -11.57 -3.01 13.60
N VAL A 537 -10.77 -2.64 12.60
CA VAL A 537 -10.92 -3.08 11.22
C VAL A 537 -10.17 -4.40 11.02
N LEU A 538 -10.91 -5.43 10.61
CA LEU A 538 -10.36 -6.75 10.30
C LEU A 538 -10.30 -6.99 8.78
N ALA A 539 -9.58 -8.02 8.35
CA ALA A 539 -9.40 -8.35 6.94
C ALA A 539 -10.74 -8.55 6.19
N ASN A 540 -11.73 -9.15 6.85
CA ASN A 540 -13.05 -9.37 6.27
C ASN A 540 -13.86 -8.06 6.11
N ASP A 541 -13.59 -7.01 6.89
CA ASP A 541 -14.19 -5.67 6.72
C ASP A 541 -13.66 -4.97 5.47
N VAL A 542 -12.34 -5.06 5.25
CA VAL A 542 -11.68 -4.57 4.04
C VAL A 542 -12.23 -5.31 2.82
N ALA A 543 -12.24 -6.63 2.85
CA ALA A 543 -12.76 -7.46 1.76
C ALA A 543 -14.22 -7.12 1.41
N PHE A 544 -15.10 -6.99 2.41
CA PHE A 544 -16.49 -6.59 2.21
C PHE A 544 -16.59 -5.23 1.54
N SER A 545 -15.91 -4.22 2.09
CA SER A 545 -16.02 -2.84 1.61
C SER A 545 -15.55 -2.68 0.15
N LEU A 546 -14.45 -3.33 -0.23
CA LEU A 546 -13.95 -3.36 -1.61
C LEU A 546 -14.89 -4.11 -2.56
N HIS A 547 -15.38 -5.29 -2.17
CA HIS A 547 -16.35 -6.04 -2.96
C HIS A 547 -17.64 -5.23 -3.17
N ALA A 548 -18.13 -4.53 -2.15
CA ALA A 548 -19.34 -3.74 -2.25
C ALA A 548 -19.20 -2.56 -3.24
N VAL A 549 -18.03 -1.90 -3.30
CA VAL A 549 -17.74 -0.89 -4.34
C VAL A 549 -17.78 -1.53 -5.72
N PHE A 550 -17.10 -2.68 -5.90
CA PHE A 550 -17.08 -3.40 -7.17
C PHE A 550 -18.48 -3.83 -7.63
N ALA A 551 -19.25 -4.51 -6.78
CA ALA A 551 -20.57 -5.01 -7.10
C ALA A 551 -21.56 -3.86 -7.40
N THR A 552 -21.51 -2.78 -6.64
CA THR A 552 -22.31 -1.58 -6.92
C THR A 552 -21.91 -0.95 -8.26
N GLY A 553 -20.61 -0.90 -8.55
CA GLY A 553 -20.09 -0.48 -9.85
C GLY A 553 -20.63 -1.32 -11.01
N LEU A 554 -20.66 -2.66 -10.86
CA LEU A 554 -21.26 -3.55 -11.85
C LEU A 554 -22.74 -3.25 -12.10
N ILE A 555 -23.52 -2.98 -11.05
CA ILE A 555 -24.94 -2.62 -11.19
C ILE A 555 -25.09 -1.27 -11.92
N ILE A 556 -24.22 -0.29 -11.65
CA ILE A 556 -24.20 0.99 -12.38
C ILE A 556 -23.89 0.77 -13.86
N VAL A 557 -22.93 -0.10 -14.17
CA VAL A 557 -22.63 -0.50 -15.54
C VAL A 557 -23.86 -1.13 -16.20
N GLN A 558 -24.60 -2.00 -15.51
CA GLN A 558 -25.87 -2.55 -16.02
C GLN A 558 -26.90 -1.45 -16.31
N CYS A 559 -26.99 -0.40 -15.48
CA CYS A 559 -27.89 0.73 -15.71
C CYS A 559 -27.56 1.55 -16.96
N CYS A 560 -26.34 1.46 -17.47
CA CYS A 560 -25.93 2.09 -18.74
C CYS A 560 -26.37 1.27 -19.97
N PHE A 561 -26.60 -0.03 -19.80
CA PHE A 561 -26.84 -0.96 -20.92
C PHE A 561 -28.27 -1.50 -20.99
N TYR A 562 -28.95 -1.63 -19.86
CA TYR A 562 -30.29 -2.19 -19.78
C TYR A 562 -31.37 -1.12 -19.79
N GLU A 563 -32.60 -1.54 -20.10
CA GLU A 563 -33.74 -0.63 -20.12
C GLU A 563 -33.96 -0.02 -18.74
N ARG A 564 -33.94 1.31 -18.67
CA ARG A 564 -34.01 2.08 -17.41
C ARG A 564 -35.28 2.92 -17.26
N GLY A 565 -36.12 2.97 -18.30
CA GLY A 565 -37.26 3.87 -18.37
C GLY A 565 -36.85 5.34 -18.23
N GLN A 566 -37.64 6.11 -17.48
CA GLN A 566 -37.39 7.54 -17.20
C GLN A 566 -36.65 7.78 -15.87
N GLN A 567 -36.06 6.75 -15.27
CA GLN A 567 -35.37 6.86 -13.98
C GLN A 567 -34.11 7.74 -14.09
N LYS A 568 -33.96 8.66 -13.14
CA LYS A 568 -32.81 9.56 -13.01
C LYS A 568 -32.49 9.70 -11.53
N VAL A 569 -31.25 10.09 -11.21
CA VAL A 569 -30.90 10.49 -9.85
C VAL A 569 -31.61 11.82 -9.53
N SER A 570 -32.36 11.83 -8.43
CA SER A 570 -33.17 12.97 -8.00
C SER A 570 -32.30 14.17 -7.59
N TYR A 571 -32.90 15.36 -7.63
CA TYR A 571 -32.24 16.57 -7.14
C TYR A 571 -31.90 16.47 -5.64
N THR A 572 -32.73 15.80 -4.85
CA THR A 572 -32.49 15.55 -3.43
C THR A 572 -31.24 14.69 -3.22
N ALA A 573 -31.14 13.55 -3.92
CA ALA A 573 -29.96 12.69 -3.84
C ALA A 573 -28.70 13.41 -4.32
N ARG A 574 -28.79 14.21 -5.40
CA ARG A 574 -27.68 15.05 -5.88
C ARG A 574 -27.24 16.07 -4.83
N ALA A 575 -28.18 16.78 -4.19
CA ALA A 575 -27.89 17.75 -3.15
C ALA A 575 -27.20 17.08 -1.94
N LEU A 576 -27.70 15.93 -1.49
CA LEU A 576 -27.06 15.16 -0.42
C LEU A 576 -25.63 14.74 -0.78
N MET A 577 -25.41 14.21 -1.99
CA MET A 577 -24.06 13.86 -2.45
C MET A 577 -23.14 15.07 -2.54
N THR A 578 -23.65 16.23 -2.97
CA THR A 578 -22.88 17.49 -2.97
C THR A 578 -22.48 17.91 -1.56
N VAL A 579 -23.39 17.81 -0.58
CA VAL A 579 -23.08 18.10 0.83
C VAL A 579 -21.97 17.17 1.34
N PHE A 580 -22.08 15.86 1.09
CA PHE A 580 -21.03 14.92 1.48
C PHE A 580 -19.70 15.20 0.79
N ALA A 581 -19.71 15.54 -0.51
CA ALA A 581 -18.49 15.91 -1.24
C ALA A 581 -17.82 17.16 -0.65
N LEU A 582 -18.62 18.16 -0.20
CA LEU A 582 -18.10 19.33 0.50
C LEU A 582 -17.47 18.97 1.85
N VAL A 583 -18.09 18.07 2.62
CA VAL A 583 -17.51 17.59 3.89
C VAL A 583 -16.16 16.91 3.67
N VAL A 584 -16.05 16.06 2.63
CA VAL A 584 -14.78 15.42 2.25
C VAL A 584 -13.74 16.47 1.85
N LEU A 585 -14.11 17.43 1.02
CA LEU A 585 -13.21 18.50 0.57
C LEU A 585 -12.70 19.34 1.74
N ILE A 586 -13.60 19.79 2.61
CA ILE A 586 -13.26 20.59 3.80
C ILE A 586 -12.35 19.78 4.73
N SER A 587 -12.69 18.53 5.02
CA SER A 587 -11.87 17.65 5.87
C SER A 587 -10.47 17.44 5.27
N GLY A 588 -10.37 17.30 3.94
CA GLY A 588 -9.08 17.19 3.25
C GLY A 588 -8.23 18.46 3.38
N VAL A 589 -8.84 19.64 3.28
CA VAL A 589 -8.14 20.92 3.52
C VAL A 589 -7.69 21.03 4.98
N LEU A 590 -8.49 20.58 5.94
CA LEU A 590 -8.13 20.61 7.37
C LEU A 590 -6.94 19.69 7.67
N VAL A 591 -6.83 18.53 7.01
CA VAL A 591 -5.63 17.68 7.11
C VAL A 591 -4.43 18.34 6.45
N ALA A 592 -4.61 18.90 5.24
CA ALA A 592 -3.52 19.56 4.50
C ALA A 592 -2.95 20.78 5.25
N THR A 593 -3.76 21.45 6.06
CA THR A 593 -3.36 22.59 6.90
C THR A 593 -2.86 22.17 8.30
N GLY A 594 -2.78 20.88 8.59
CA GLY A 594 -2.33 20.34 9.88
C GLY A 594 -3.32 20.55 11.03
N THR A 595 -4.54 20.98 10.75
CA THR A 595 -5.59 21.16 11.76
C THR A 595 -6.22 19.82 12.17
N TYR A 596 -6.35 18.90 11.21
CA TYR A 596 -6.82 17.53 11.42
C TYR A 596 -5.70 16.52 11.26
N LEU A 597 -5.78 15.43 12.01
CA LEU A 597 -4.99 14.23 11.73
C LEU A 597 -5.63 13.42 10.61
N TRP A 598 -4.85 12.51 9.98
CA TRP A 598 -5.37 11.65 8.92
C TRP A 598 -6.50 10.76 9.41
N LEU A 599 -6.42 10.28 10.65
CA LEU A 599 -7.48 9.51 11.29
C LEU A 599 -8.81 10.27 11.34
N ASP A 600 -8.80 11.58 11.64
CA ASP A 600 -10.04 12.39 11.71
C ASP A 600 -10.70 12.47 10.33
N PHE A 601 -9.90 12.63 9.27
CA PHE A 601 -10.40 12.59 7.89
C PHE A 601 -11.05 11.25 7.56
N PHE A 602 -10.38 10.13 7.88
CA PHE A 602 -10.93 8.81 7.61
C PHE A 602 -12.17 8.49 8.45
N TYR A 603 -12.25 8.96 9.70
CA TYR A 603 -13.50 8.89 10.49
C TYR A 603 -14.64 9.68 9.84
N ASN A 604 -14.38 10.87 9.30
CA ASN A 604 -15.41 11.60 8.57
C ASN A 604 -15.93 10.80 7.36
N LEU A 605 -15.06 10.06 6.66
CA LEU A 605 -15.50 9.16 5.58
C LEU A 605 -16.39 8.02 6.10
N SER A 606 -16.04 7.39 7.22
CA SER A 606 -16.85 6.33 7.82
C SER A 606 -18.21 6.84 8.33
N TYR A 607 -18.26 8.05 8.88
CA TYR A 607 -19.53 8.70 9.25
C TYR A 607 -20.39 9.08 8.05
N ILE A 608 -19.79 9.51 6.92
CA ILE A 608 -20.53 9.70 5.66
C ILE A 608 -21.15 8.38 5.22
N LYS A 609 -20.41 7.26 5.27
CA LYS A 609 -20.97 5.93 4.99
C LYS A 609 -22.17 5.64 5.90
N LEU A 610 -22.04 5.89 7.19
CA LEU A 610 -23.11 5.64 8.15
C LEU A 610 -24.37 6.46 7.83
N ALA A 611 -24.19 7.77 7.56
CA ALA A 611 -25.28 8.66 7.16
C ALA A 611 -25.95 8.20 5.85
N VAL A 612 -25.16 7.80 4.86
CA VAL A 612 -25.65 7.24 3.60
C VAL A 612 -26.50 5.99 3.86
N THR A 613 -26.09 5.09 4.75
CA THR A 613 -26.84 3.87 5.09
C THR A 613 -28.20 4.20 5.70
N LEU A 614 -28.28 5.21 6.56
CA LEU A 614 -29.55 5.67 7.14
C LEU A 614 -30.49 6.26 6.07
N LEU A 615 -29.95 6.97 5.09
CA LEU A 615 -30.72 7.70 4.09
C LEU A 615 -31.16 6.82 2.90
N LYS A 616 -30.29 5.91 2.45
CA LYS A 616 -30.46 5.19 1.17
C LYS A 616 -31.70 4.28 1.14
N TYR A 617 -32.10 3.72 2.27
CA TYR A 617 -33.22 2.77 2.33
C TYR A 617 -34.59 3.48 2.28
N VAL A 618 -34.65 4.76 2.66
CA VAL A 618 -35.90 5.54 2.72
C VAL A 618 -36.57 5.65 1.34
N PRO A 619 -35.90 6.03 0.24
CA PRO A 619 -36.51 6.06 -1.09
C PRO A 619 -37.13 4.72 -1.50
N GLN A 620 -36.46 3.60 -1.21
CA GLN A 620 -36.97 2.26 -1.57
C GLN A 620 -38.19 1.88 -0.71
N ALA A 621 -38.17 2.16 0.59
CA ALA A 621 -39.29 1.93 1.48
C ALA A 621 -40.54 2.72 1.06
N VAL A 622 -40.35 3.99 0.67
CA VAL A 622 -41.42 4.86 0.15
C VAL A 622 -41.92 4.37 -1.21
N LEU A 623 -41.03 3.93 -2.10
CA LEU A 623 -41.41 3.41 -3.41
C LEU A 623 -42.29 2.16 -3.28
N ASN A 624 -41.90 1.21 -2.42
CA ASN A 624 -42.70 0.02 -2.12
C ASN A 624 -44.07 0.41 -1.54
N TYR A 625 -44.10 1.39 -0.63
CA TYR A 625 -45.34 1.91 -0.05
C TYR A 625 -46.27 2.57 -1.06
N ARG A 626 -45.74 3.35 -2.01
CA ARG A 626 -46.51 4.01 -3.06
C ARG A 626 -47.03 3.03 -4.10
N ARG A 627 -46.21 2.05 -4.48
CA ARG A 627 -46.58 1.01 -5.45
C ARG A 627 -47.48 -0.08 -4.87
N LYS A 628 -47.53 -0.19 -3.53
CA LYS A 628 -48.16 -1.32 -2.81
C LYS A 628 -47.67 -2.68 -3.32
N SER A 629 -46.40 -2.74 -3.76
CA SER A 629 -45.78 -3.90 -4.37
C SER A 629 -44.26 -3.82 -4.21
N THR A 630 -43.62 -4.96 -3.99
CA THR A 630 -42.16 -5.12 -3.95
C THR A 630 -41.62 -5.80 -5.22
N VAL A 631 -42.44 -5.96 -6.28
CA VAL A 631 -42.00 -6.60 -7.52
C VAL A 631 -40.90 -5.76 -8.18
N GLY A 632 -39.79 -6.42 -8.51
CA GLY A 632 -38.57 -5.81 -9.05
C GLY A 632 -37.53 -5.39 -8.01
N TRP A 633 -37.73 -5.72 -6.73
CA TRP A 633 -36.76 -5.58 -5.65
C TRP A 633 -36.51 -6.95 -5.02
N SER A 634 -35.28 -7.45 -5.11
CA SER A 634 -34.96 -8.80 -4.63
C SER A 634 -35.05 -8.91 -3.11
N ILE A 635 -35.99 -9.72 -2.60
CA ILE A 635 -36.09 -10.04 -1.17
C ILE A 635 -34.89 -10.85 -0.67
N GLY A 636 -34.23 -11.60 -1.56
CA GLY A 636 -33.01 -12.36 -1.20
C GLY A 636 -31.86 -11.44 -0.79
N ASN A 637 -31.72 -10.28 -1.43
CA ASN A 637 -30.76 -9.25 -1.01
C ASN A 637 -31.01 -8.81 0.44
N VAL A 638 -32.27 -8.48 0.77
CA VAL A 638 -32.69 -8.04 2.11
C VAL A 638 -32.43 -9.10 3.18
N LEU A 639 -32.74 -10.37 2.91
CA LEU A 639 -32.52 -11.46 3.89
C LEU A 639 -31.03 -11.71 4.18
N LEU A 640 -30.19 -11.58 3.15
CA LEU A 640 -28.74 -11.71 3.28
C LEU A 640 -28.10 -10.48 3.93
N ASP A 641 -28.63 -9.27 3.66
CA ASP A 641 -28.23 -8.03 4.34
C ASP A 641 -28.55 -8.12 5.85
N PHE A 642 -29.75 -8.58 6.20
CA PHE A 642 -30.17 -8.81 7.59
C PHE A 642 -29.25 -9.80 8.32
N THR A 643 -28.90 -10.89 7.63
CA THR A 643 -27.98 -11.91 8.17
C THR A 643 -26.59 -11.30 8.37
N GLY A 644 -26.07 -10.55 7.40
CA GLY A 644 -24.78 -9.87 7.51
C GLY A 644 -24.74 -8.84 8.65
N GLY A 645 -25.76 -7.99 8.76
CA GLY A 645 -25.87 -6.99 9.83
C GLY A 645 -25.93 -7.63 11.22
N SER A 646 -26.68 -8.71 11.37
CA SER A 646 -26.80 -9.44 12.64
C SER A 646 -25.49 -10.10 13.08
N PHE A 647 -24.82 -10.82 12.17
CA PHE A 647 -23.54 -11.49 12.48
C PHE A 647 -22.39 -10.47 12.68
N SER A 648 -22.41 -9.32 11.98
CA SER A 648 -21.45 -8.24 12.19
C SER A 648 -21.50 -7.70 13.63
N MET A 649 -22.71 -7.39 14.12
CA MET A 649 -22.89 -6.94 15.51
C MET A 649 -22.52 -8.06 16.51
N LEU A 650 -22.87 -9.32 16.22
CA LEU A 650 -22.50 -10.45 17.06
C LEU A 650 -20.97 -10.61 17.19
N GLN A 651 -20.22 -10.41 16.10
CA GLN A 651 -18.76 -10.45 16.14
C GLN A 651 -18.21 -9.41 17.13
N MET A 652 -18.73 -8.19 17.08
CA MET A 652 -18.30 -7.10 17.96
C MET A 652 -18.60 -7.43 19.43
N LEU A 653 -19.75 -8.04 19.73
CA LEU A 653 -20.10 -8.49 21.09
C LEU A 653 -19.18 -9.61 21.59
N VAL A 654 -18.85 -10.59 20.73
CA VAL A 654 -17.91 -11.67 21.08
C VAL A 654 -16.51 -11.11 21.37
N ASN A 655 -16.04 -10.16 20.56
CA ASN A 655 -14.76 -9.49 20.78
C ASN A 655 -14.76 -8.68 22.08
N GLY A 656 -15.78 -7.85 22.30
CA GLY A 656 -15.90 -7.06 23.53
C GLY A 656 -15.90 -7.94 24.78
N TYR A 657 -16.58 -9.09 24.74
CA TYR A 657 -16.55 -10.06 25.83
C TYR A 657 -15.18 -10.75 26.00
N ASN A 658 -14.54 -11.19 24.92
CA ASN A 658 -13.31 -11.99 24.98
C ASN A 658 -12.08 -11.16 25.42
N TYR A 659 -12.05 -9.88 25.05
CA TYR A 659 -10.96 -8.95 25.38
C TYR A 659 -11.28 -8.02 26.55
N ASP A 660 -12.50 -8.09 27.11
CA ASP A 660 -13.01 -7.15 28.12
C ASP A 660 -12.97 -5.69 27.66
N ASP A 661 -13.22 -5.48 26.37
CA ASP A 661 -13.11 -4.19 25.66
C ASP A 661 -14.45 -3.83 24.99
N TRP A 662 -15.41 -3.40 25.81
CA TRP A 662 -16.73 -2.99 25.35
C TRP A 662 -16.72 -1.61 24.69
N ASP A 663 -15.76 -0.75 25.05
CA ASP A 663 -15.63 0.60 24.51
C ASP A 663 -15.28 0.56 23.01
N SER A 664 -14.50 -0.42 22.56
CA SER A 664 -14.19 -0.62 21.13
C SER A 664 -15.41 -0.89 20.24
N ILE A 665 -16.58 -1.25 20.81
CA ILE A 665 -17.82 -1.34 20.03
C ILE A 665 -18.20 0.02 19.44
N PHE A 666 -17.97 1.09 20.20
CA PHE A 666 -18.20 2.46 19.74
C PHE A 666 -16.95 3.09 19.11
N GLY A 667 -15.77 2.51 19.33
CA GLY A 667 -14.52 2.84 18.63
C GLY A 667 -14.59 2.65 17.11
N ASP A 668 -15.41 1.69 16.64
CA ASP A 668 -15.88 1.59 15.24
C ASP A 668 -17.40 1.75 15.18
N GLY A 669 -17.86 2.94 15.58
CA GLY A 669 -19.28 3.28 15.55
C GLY A 669 -19.92 3.17 14.16
N ALA A 670 -19.12 3.21 13.09
CA ALA A 670 -19.60 2.97 11.73
C ALA A 670 -20.01 1.51 11.55
N LYS A 671 -19.18 0.52 11.90
CA LYS A 671 -19.50 -0.90 11.77
C LYS A 671 -20.72 -1.32 12.58
N PHE A 672 -20.78 -0.90 13.86
CA PHE A 672 -21.95 -1.16 14.70
C PHE A 672 -23.22 -0.52 14.12
N GLY A 673 -23.15 0.76 13.77
CA GLY A 673 -24.28 1.49 13.19
C GLY A 673 -24.73 0.95 11.84
N LEU A 674 -23.81 0.43 11.02
CA LEU A 674 -24.13 -0.25 9.76
C LEU A 674 -24.95 -1.51 9.99
N GLY A 675 -24.54 -2.36 10.93
CA GLY A 675 -25.30 -3.56 11.30
C GLY A 675 -26.68 -3.22 11.85
N LEU A 676 -26.76 -2.24 12.75
CA LEU A 676 -28.02 -1.82 13.38
C LEU A 676 -29.02 -1.24 12.37
N PHE A 677 -28.60 -0.26 11.55
CA PHE A 677 -29.49 0.37 10.59
C PHE A 677 -29.90 -0.57 9.46
N SER A 678 -29.01 -1.46 9.01
CA SER A 678 -29.33 -2.52 8.04
C SER A 678 -30.46 -3.41 8.59
N VAL A 679 -30.28 -4.00 9.78
CA VAL A 679 -31.29 -4.86 10.42
C VAL A 679 -32.64 -4.17 10.58
N LEU A 680 -32.67 -2.90 11.02
CA LEU A 680 -33.92 -2.15 11.20
C LEU A 680 -34.69 -1.95 9.88
N PHE A 681 -34.01 -1.54 8.81
CA PHE A 681 -34.64 -1.35 7.50
C PHE A 681 -35.01 -2.69 6.85
N ASP A 682 -34.22 -3.74 7.05
CA ASP A 682 -34.50 -5.05 6.51
C ASP A 682 -35.76 -5.66 7.12
N VAL A 683 -35.97 -5.51 8.43
CA VAL A 683 -37.24 -5.88 9.08
C VAL A 683 -38.40 -5.14 8.43
N LEU A 684 -38.26 -3.84 8.16
CA LEU A 684 -39.28 -3.06 7.45
C LEU A 684 -39.56 -3.65 6.05
N PHE A 685 -38.54 -4.00 5.29
CA PHE A 685 -38.70 -4.56 3.94
C PHE A 685 -39.30 -5.98 3.96
N ILE A 686 -38.91 -6.82 4.92
CA ILE A 686 -39.49 -8.15 5.14
C ILE A 686 -40.98 -8.02 5.45
N VAL A 687 -41.37 -7.09 6.33
CA VAL A 687 -42.78 -6.79 6.63
C VAL A 687 -43.51 -6.30 5.39
N GLN A 688 -42.93 -5.37 4.63
CA GLN A 688 -43.53 -4.91 3.37
C GLN A 688 -43.76 -6.07 2.38
N HIS A 689 -42.80 -6.97 2.23
CA HIS A 689 -42.85 -8.06 1.26
C HIS A 689 -43.80 -9.19 1.66
N TYR A 690 -43.65 -9.73 2.87
CA TYR A 690 -44.36 -10.96 3.28
C TYR A 690 -45.71 -10.70 3.96
N ILE A 691 -45.90 -9.51 4.54
CA ILE A 691 -47.11 -9.18 5.29
C ILE A 691 -47.98 -8.20 4.49
N LEU A 692 -47.48 -6.99 4.22
CA LEU A 692 -48.32 -5.90 3.67
C LEU A 692 -48.67 -6.07 2.20
N TYR A 693 -47.72 -6.49 1.36
CA TYR A 693 -47.86 -6.54 -0.11
C TYR A 693 -47.82 -7.96 -0.69
N ARG A 694 -48.13 -8.97 0.13
CA ARG A 694 -48.11 -10.40 -0.23
C ARG A 694 -48.98 -10.75 -1.45
N SER A 695 -50.08 -10.02 -1.67
CA SER A 695 -51.14 -10.34 -2.62
C SER A 695 -50.91 -9.82 -4.05
N VAL A 696 -49.93 -8.94 -4.28
CA VAL A 696 -49.68 -8.33 -5.62
C VAL A 696 -48.64 -9.12 -6.42
N LYS A 697 -48.71 -10.46 -6.36
CA LYS A 697 -47.85 -11.37 -7.15
C LYS A 697 -48.41 -11.72 -8.53
N CYS A 698 -49.56 -11.19 -8.93
CA CYS A 698 -50.27 -11.64 -10.14
C CYS A 698 -50.22 -10.62 -11.29
N ASN A 699 -49.83 -11.12 -12.46
CA ASN A 699 -49.91 -10.54 -13.81
C ASN A 699 -48.74 -9.67 -14.32
N LEU A 700 -47.56 -10.27 -14.47
CA LEU A 700 -46.68 -9.96 -15.59
C LEU A 700 -46.19 -11.28 -16.19
N LYS A 701 -46.90 -11.74 -17.23
CA LYS A 701 -46.38 -12.70 -18.22
C LYS A 701 -45.45 -11.95 -19.17
#